data_AF-A0A6P1TP24-F1
#
_entry.id   AF-A0A6P1TP24-F1
#
_cell.length_a   1.000
_cell.length_b   1.000
_cell.length_c   1.000
_cell.angle_alpha   90.00
_cell.angle_beta   90.00
_cell.angle_gamma   90.00
#
_symmetry.space_group_name_H-M   'P 1'
#
loop_
_entity.id
_entity.type
_entity.pdbx_description
1 polymer ?
#
loop_
_entity_poly.entity_id
_entity_poly.type
_entity_poly.pdbx_seq_one_letter_code
_entity_poly.pdbx_strand_id
1 'polypeptide(L)'
;MKIISHRNLDNRGVSFLLVVIALGFIAVLGTIVTTAAVRNITMKTVDKKSKEDFYSAEAALEEMKAGITEITANVMADSYETVLKEYSSNNTAKRNKIFKNTFLNGIKIKLQVSVSDHVIPATVIAGLLKETKKAENSVNGAEVKSSPIFIDNIKNDNSVTIQNIKVIYSLDGYTSTITTDLKITVPDISFRKSASGSAHMPYKNFALIGNQAIIAGFSSHKINGSVYAGIDGLQVSNEGNSMEINGSEIICAGNISAMDKSKLLIKGTGTEVWATNLLTSESDKKENTNLETSIQIDGHSYIKDDLILDAKKSNVKLTGEYYGYGNGTDAPNNSAIMINSINSTLQLEGLSKLYLAGRAFISMDNTNVTFDPDQEHGVSWGANSNILTGESLSVKGSQGAYLLPEKFISAGHNPITWDEYINYYNNPDKELIKLSEDAIVFSNPSISEEESKLYYYVDGVNPVKKEFYKFGLDSNAVYFYLNFKSKETATTYLKNYEMCYPGKIYNGFPISAITVNNSPDAVVSAGNLLTYEDGLKVTPGNNGLFTNNYEIQYNNLSKTLEKNISGEGTVFDHLIHGDRIKEDGESRGGQALLTNSGYYVNIIDNKSYGVPLFFNEYNKEGIIIATGDIEVCSDFKGLIISGGKITLYNGAGINADPDLISSILSENVNVRRYFKEFDSYKEGEADASFQELNITDLIQYENWKKK
;
A
#
# COMPACT_ATOMS: atom_id res chain seq x y z
N MET A 1 99.87 -6.47 -40.05
CA MET A 1 99.20 -5.76 -38.93
C MET A 1 98.43 -4.57 -39.48
N LYS A 2 97.16 -4.38 -39.07
CA LYS A 2 96.16 -3.31 -39.35
C LYS A 2 94.88 -3.87 -40.00
N ILE A 3 93.99 -4.44 -39.18
CA ILE A 3 92.84 -3.81 -38.47
C ILE A 3 91.66 -3.61 -39.42
N ILE A 4 90.71 -4.54 -39.35
CA ILE A 4 89.35 -4.45 -39.88
C ILE A 4 88.59 -3.47 -38.99
N SER A 5 88.16 -2.32 -39.52
CA SER A 5 87.30 -1.40 -38.78
C SER A 5 85.83 -1.84 -38.91
N HIS A 6 85.23 -2.19 -37.78
CA HIS A 6 83.78 -2.36 -37.65
C HIS A 6 83.12 -0.98 -37.76
N ARG A 7 82.29 -0.80 -38.78
CA ARG A 7 81.49 0.40 -38.99
C ARG A 7 80.18 0.24 -38.21
N ASN A 8 80.11 0.83 -37.01
CA ASN A 8 78.86 0.92 -36.24
C ASN A 8 77.82 1.70 -37.05
N LEU A 9 76.78 0.99 -37.53
CA LEU A 9 75.60 1.61 -38.12
C LEU A 9 74.74 2.19 -36.98
N ASP A 10 74.61 3.51 -36.97
CA ASP A 10 73.87 4.25 -35.95
C ASP A 10 72.35 4.07 -36.15
N ASN A 11 71.75 3.12 -35.43
CA ASN A 11 70.33 2.76 -35.53
C ASN A 11 69.37 3.74 -34.81
N ARG A 12 69.84 4.90 -34.35
CA ARG A 12 69.03 5.86 -33.56
C ARG A 12 67.80 6.38 -34.32
N GLY A 13 67.89 6.53 -35.65
CA GLY A 13 66.77 6.97 -36.49
C GLY A 13 65.67 5.91 -36.66
N VAL A 14 66.04 4.63 -36.78
CA VAL A 14 65.08 3.52 -36.92
C VAL A 14 64.37 3.24 -35.60
N SER A 15 65.08 3.31 -34.47
CA SER A 15 64.46 3.19 -33.15
C SER A 15 63.46 4.32 -32.87
N PHE A 16 63.77 5.56 -33.29
CA PHE A 16 62.83 6.68 -33.15
C PHE A 16 61.56 6.47 -34.00
N LEU A 17 61.71 6.05 -35.26
CA LEU A 17 60.58 5.77 -36.14
C LEU A 17 59.67 4.67 -35.58
N LEU A 18 60.26 3.60 -35.03
CA LEU A 18 59.52 2.46 -34.48
C LEU A 18 58.74 2.85 -33.22
N VAL A 19 59.32 3.71 -32.37
CA VAL A 19 58.63 4.28 -31.20
C VAL A 19 57.46 5.17 -31.62
N VAL A 20 57.62 6.02 -32.64
CA VAL A 20 56.55 6.88 -33.14
C VAL A 20 55.39 6.07 -33.73
N ILE A 21 55.70 5.02 -34.50
CA ILE A 21 54.67 4.12 -35.05
C ILE A 21 53.95 3.36 -33.93
N ALA A 22 54.68 2.85 -32.94
CA ALA A 22 54.10 2.16 -31.79
C ALA A 22 53.17 3.08 -30.96
N LEU A 23 53.58 4.33 -30.73
CA LEU A 23 52.75 5.33 -30.06
C LEU A 23 51.50 5.68 -30.88
N GLY A 24 51.61 5.74 -32.21
CA GLY A 24 50.47 5.92 -33.10
C GLY A 24 49.46 4.78 -33.00
N PHE A 25 49.93 3.52 -32.97
CA PHE A 25 49.05 2.36 -32.80
C PHE A 25 48.34 2.36 -31.44
N ILE A 26 49.03 2.72 -30.36
CA ILE A 26 48.43 2.82 -29.03
C ILE A 26 47.37 3.93 -28.99
N ALA A 27 47.61 5.08 -29.63
CA ALA A 27 46.65 6.17 -29.70
C ALA A 27 45.37 5.78 -30.48
N VAL A 28 45.53 5.06 -31.60
CA VAL A 28 44.40 4.54 -32.40
C VAL A 28 43.61 3.50 -31.61
N LEU A 29 44.28 2.56 -30.94
CA LEU A 29 43.64 1.57 -30.06
C LEU A 29 42.88 2.24 -28.91
N GLY A 30 43.49 3.23 -28.26
CA GLY A 30 42.85 4.02 -27.21
C GLY A 30 41.58 4.71 -27.70
N THR A 31 41.61 5.28 -28.91
CA THR A 31 40.45 5.96 -29.49
C THR A 31 39.33 4.98 -29.82
N ILE A 32 39.65 3.79 -30.34
CA ILE A 32 38.66 2.73 -30.63
C ILE A 32 37.99 2.25 -29.33
N VAL A 33 38.77 1.98 -28.29
CA VAL A 33 38.24 1.53 -26.99
C VAL A 33 37.36 2.60 -26.35
N THR A 34 37.79 3.86 -26.34
CA THR A 34 37.00 4.97 -25.81
C THR A 34 35.72 5.18 -26.62
N THR A 35 35.78 5.09 -27.95
CA THR A 35 34.60 5.21 -28.83
C THR A 35 33.61 4.07 -28.59
N ALA A 36 34.09 2.84 -28.42
CA ALA A 36 33.25 1.69 -28.11
C ALA A 36 32.61 1.81 -26.72
N ALA A 37 33.36 2.30 -25.73
CA ALA A 37 32.85 2.57 -24.38
C ALA A 37 31.77 3.66 -24.38
N VAL A 38 32.02 4.78 -25.07
CA VAL A 38 31.02 5.86 -25.25
C VAL A 38 29.78 5.34 -25.96
N ARG A 39 29.93 4.56 -27.04
CA ARG A 39 28.78 3.95 -27.73
C ARG A 39 27.98 3.03 -26.82
N ASN A 40 28.64 2.19 -26.02
CA ASN A 40 27.97 1.31 -25.07
C ASN A 40 27.20 2.10 -24.00
N ILE A 41 27.81 3.15 -23.43
CA ILE A 41 27.14 4.05 -22.49
C ILE A 41 25.92 4.69 -23.15
N THR A 42 26.07 5.28 -24.34
CA THR A 42 24.94 5.90 -25.05
C THR A 42 23.84 4.90 -25.40
N MET A 43 24.19 3.67 -25.80
CA MET A 43 23.21 2.60 -26.06
C MET A 43 22.47 2.19 -24.78
N LYS A 44 23.17 2.06 -23.64
CA LYS A 44 22.53 1.78 -22.34
C LYS A 44 21.65 2.93 -21.86
N THR A 45 22.07 4.18 -22.07
CA THR A 45 21.25 5.35 -21.73
C THR A 45 20.01 5.42 -22.60
N VAL A 46 20.12 5.15 -23.91
CA VAL A 46 18.96 5.09 -24.82
C VAL A 46 18.05 3.91 -24.48
N ASP A 47 18.58 2.74 -24.15
CA ASP A 47 17.78 1.57 -23.72
C ASP A 47 17.05 1.85 -22.39
N LYS A 48 17.72 2.50 -21.42
CA LYS A 48 17.10 2.91 -20.16
C LYS A 48 15.96 3.92 -20.38
N LYS A 49 16.23 4.98 -21.15
CA LYS A 49 15.23 6.01 -21.47
C LYS A 49 14.06 5.46 -22.28
N SER A 50 14.33 4.60 -23.26
CA SER A 50 13.28 3.92 -24.03
C SER A 50 12.39 3.07 -23.13
N LYS A 51 12.96 2.35 -22.14
CA LYS A 51 12.18 1.61 -21.13
C LYS A 51 11.33 2.54 -20.27
N GLU A 52 11.90 3.64 -19.77
CA GLU A 52 11.19 4.68 -19.00
C GLU A 52 10.01 5.29 -19.78
N ASP A 53 10.21 5.60 -21.07
CA ASP A 53 9.16 6.12 -21.96
C ASP A 53 8.05 5.09 -22.23
N PHE A 54 8.41 3.80 -22.33
CA PHE A 54 7.43 2.72 -22.45
C PHE A 54 6.61 2.54 -21.19
N TYR A 55 7.22 2.61 -19.99
CA TYR A 55 6.47 2.58 -18.73
C TYR A 55 5.49 3.75 -18.63
N SER A 56 5.88 4.91 -19.13
CA SER A 56 5.03 6.11 -19.16
C SER A 56 3.89 5.99 -20.19
N ALA A 57 4.13 5.35 -21.33
CA ALA A 57 3.09 5.03 -22.32
C ALA A 57 2.12 3.94 -21.81
N GLU A 58 2.61 2.98 -21.04
CA GLU A 58 1.80 1.96 -20.36
C GLU A 58 0.93 2.58 -19.26
N ALA A 59 1.50 3.51 -18.49
CA ALA A 59 0.78 4.32 -17.52
C ALA A 59 -0.45 5.02 -18.14
N ALA A 60 -0.26 5.64 -19.31
CA ALA A 60 -1.36 6.25 -20.07
C ALA A 60 -2.41 5.22 -20.53
N LEU A 61 -1.99 4.00 -20.84
CA LEU A 61 -2.88 2.88 -21.18
C LEU A 61 -3.73 2.44 -19.99
N GLU A 62 -3.09 2.30 -18.82
CA GLU A 62 -3.75 1.92 -17.56
C GLU A 62 -4.75 2.99 -17.10
N GLU A 63 -4.43 4.28 -17.26
CA GLU A 63 -5.39 5.36 -17.00
C GLU A 63 -6.63 5.26 -17.89
N MET A 64 -6.45 4.98 -19.19
CA MET A 64 -7.59 4.78 -20.10
C MET A 64 -8.39 3.54 -19.72
N LYS A 65 -7.74 2.43 -19.36
CA LYS A 65 -8.40 1.22 -18.89
C LYS A 65 -9.18 1.49 -17.61
N ALA A 66 -8.62 2.24 -16.66
CA ALA A 66 -9.32 2.65 -15.44
C ALA A 66 -10.55 3.51 -15.74
N GLY A 67 -10.42 4.50 -16.64
CA GLY A 67 -11.55 5.32 -17.08
C GLY A 67 -12.65 4.51 -17.78
N ILE A 68 -12.29 3.53 -18.61
CA ILE A 68 -13.24 2.60 -19.24
C ILE A 68 -13.87 1.66 -18.19
N THR A 69 -13.12 1.26 -17.17
CA THR A 69 -13.61 0.46 -16.04
C THR A 69 -14.67 1.22 -15.26
N GLU A 70 -14.42 2.49 -14.95
CA GLU A 70 -15.38 3.39 -14.29
C GLU A 70 -16.66 3.56 -15.12
N ILE A 71 -16.53 3.79 -16.43
CA ILE A 71 -17.69 3.84 -17.34
C ILE A 71 -18.46 2.52 -17.34
N THR A 72 -17.75 1.39 -17.41
CA THR A 72 -18.34 0.05 -17.46
C THR A 72 -19.10 -0.27 -16.17
N ALA A 73 -18.53 0.08 -15.00
CA ALA A 73 -19.18 -0.10 -13.70
C ALA A 73 -20.49 0.70 -13.59
N ASN A 74 -20.45 1.99 -13.97
CA ASN A 74 -21.63 2.85 -13.96
C ASN A 74 -22.73 2.33 -14.90
N VAL A 75 -22.36 1.97 -16.13
CA VAL A 75 -23.32 1.42 -17.11
C VAL A 75 -23.87 0.07 -16.66
N MET A 76 -23.07 -0.76 -15.99
CA MET A 76 -23.51 -2.02 -15.41
C MET A 76 -24.60 -1.80 -14.35
N ALA A 77 -24.41 -0.84 -13.45
CA ALA A 77 -25.40 -0.45 -12.44
C ALA A 77 -26.70 0.06 -13.09
N ASP A 78 -26.61 0.99 -14.04
CA ASP A 78 -27.77 1.53 -14.77
C ASP A 78 -28.57 0.44 -15.51
N SER A 79 -27.84 -0.49 -16.13
CA SER A 79 -28.43 -1.60 -16.89
C SER A 79 -29.12 -2.61 -15.98
N TYR A 80 -28.57 -2.81 -14.80
CA TYR A 80 -29.15 -3.67 -13.77
C TYR A 80 -30.44 -3.06 -13.20
N GLU A 81 -30.42 -1.77 -12.85
CA GLU A 81 -31.60 -1.05 -12.37
C GLU A 81 -32.75 -1.11 -13.40
N THR A 82 -32.42 -1.00 -14.69
CA THR A 82 -33.38 -1.11 -15.79
C THR A 82 -34.04 -2.49 -15.85
N VAL A 83 -33.27 -3.56 -15.64
CA VAL A 83 -33.80 -4.93 -15.64
C VAL A 83 -34.66 -5.20 -14.41
N LEU A 84 -34.31 -4.62 -13.26
CA LEU A 84 -35.11 -4.71 -12.03
C LEU A 84 -36.48 -4.06 -12.18
N LYS A 85 -36.54 -2.87 -12.80
CA LYS A 85 -37.81 -2.15 -13.06
C LYS A 85 -38.81 -2.97 -13.88
N GLU A 86 -38.33 -3.85 -14.76
CA GLU A 86 -39.17 -4.68 -15.63
C GLU A 86 -39.15 -6.18 -15.25
N TYR A 87 -38.60 -6.53 -14.09
CA TYR A 87 -38.29 -7.91 -13.72
C TYR A 87 -39.53 -8.83 -13.70
N SER A 88 -40.64 -8.33 -13.15
CA SER A 88 -41.90 -9.06 -12.98
C SER A 88 -42.65 -9.32 -14.30
N SER A 89 -42.34 -8.56 -15.35
CA SER A 89 -43.06 -8.59 -16.62
C SER A 89 -42.41 -9.49 -17.68
N ASN A 90 -41.18 -9.97 -17.43
CA ASN A 90 -40.33 -10.61 -18.44
C ASN A 90 -39.68 -11.92 -17.94
N ASN A 91 -39.57 -12.91 -18.82
CA ASN A 91 -38.87 -14.17 -18.52
C ASN A 91 -37.33 -14.02 -18.59
N THR A 92 -36.58 -14.98 -18.05
CA THR A 92 -35.10 -14.94 -17.98
C THR A 92 -34.42 -14.63 -19.31
N ALA A 93 -34.87 -15.24 -20.41
CA ALA A 93 -34.29 -14.99 -21.73
C ALA A 93 -34.52 -13.53 -22.21
N LYS A 94 -35.70 -12.97 -21.95
CA LYS A 94 -36.00 -11.56 -22.23
C LYS A 94 -35.21 -10.62 -21.31
N ARG A 95 -35.06 -10.95 -20.03
CA ARG A 95 -34.28 -10.15 -19.06
C ARG A 95 -32.80 -10.07 -19.42
N ASN A 96 -32.18 -11.21 -19.74
CA ASN A 96 -30.79 -11.23 -20.22
C ASN A 96 -30.64 -10.40 -21.50
N LYS A 97 -31.64 -10.43 -22.39
CA LYS A 97 -31.64 -9.62 -23.61
C LYS A 97 -31.78 -8.12 -23.32
N ILE A 98 -32.64 -7.73 -22.37
CA ILE A 98 -32.80 -6.33 -21.93
C ILE A 98 -31.49 -5.85 -21.31
N PHE A 99 -30.91 -6.61 -20.37
CA PHE A 99 -29.63 -6.29 -19.75
C PHE A 99 -28.54 -6.04 -20.80
N LYS A 100 -28.33 -7.01 -21.71
CA LYS A 100 -27.31 -6.93 -22.76
C LYS A 100 -27.50 -5.69 -23.65
N ASN A 101 -28.74 -5.39 -24.04
CA ASN A 101 -29.04 -4.25 -24.89
C ASN A 101 -28.82 -2.92 -24.15
N THR A 102 -29.27 -2.81 -22.89
CA THR A 102 -29.10 -1.59 -22.09
C THR A 102 -27.63 -1.35 -21.78
N PHE A 103 -26.88 -2.41 -21.46
CA PHE A 103 -25.44 -2.35 -21.19
C PHE A 103 -24.66 -1.88 -22.42
N LEU A 104 -24.91 -2.50 -23.58
CA LEU A 104 -24.30 -2.08 -24.83
C LEU A 104 -24.62 -0.62 -25.17
N ASN A 105 -25.89 -0.22 -25.05
CA ASN A 105 -26.31 1.14 -25.37
C ASN A 105 -25.72 2.16 -24.41
N GLY A 106 -25.63 1.83 -23.11
CA GLY A 106 -24.99 2.68 -22.11
C GLY A 106 -23.51 2.91 -22.42
N ILE A 107 -22.77 1.88 -22.81
CA ILE A 107 -21.38 2.01 -23.24
C ILE A 107 -21.29 2.90 -24.50
N LYS A 108 -22.13 2.67 -25.51
CA LYS A 108 -22.16 3.48 -26.74
C LYS A 108 -22.43 4.97 -26.45
N ILE A 109 -23.36 5.26 -25.54
CA ILE A 109 -23.71 6.62 -25.14
C ILE A 109 -22.54 7.27 -24.38
N LYS A 110 -22.00 6.60 -23.36
CA LYS A 110 -20.92 7.15 -22.53
C LYS A 110 -19.63 7.37 -23.31
N LEU A 111 -19.34 6.51 -24.28
CA LEU A 111 -18.20 6.65 -25.20
C LEU A 111 -18.52 7.52 -26.44
N GLN A 112 -19.73 8.07 -26.55
CA GLN A 112 -20.17 8.91 -27.67
C GLN A 112 -19.92 8.28 -29.06
N VAL A 113 -20.19 6.98 -29.18
CA VAL A 113 -19.96 6.22 -30.42
C VAL A 113 -20.85 6.79 -31.53
N SER A 114 -20.23 7.16 -32.65
CA SER A 114 -20.96 7.62 -33.85
C SER A 114 -21.87 6.52 -34.39
N VAL A 115 -23.13 6.87 -34.66
CA VAL A 115 -24.16 5.92 -35.11
C VAL A 115 -23.91 5.41 -36.54
N SER A 116 -23.29 6.23 -37.41
CA SER A 116 -23.01 5.88 -38.82
C SER A 116 -21.78 4.98 -38.97
N ASP A 117 -20.70 5.34 -38.28
CA ASP A 117 -19.36 4.79 -38.57
C ASP A 117 -18.80 3.96 -37.42
N HIS A 118 -19.53 3.85 -36.30
CA HIS A 118 -19.10 3.19 -35.07
C HIS A 118 -17.76 3.73 -34.52
N VAL A 119 -17.43 4.96 -34.85
CA VAL A 119 -16.18 5.61 -34.44
C VAL A 119 -16.39 6.29 -33.09
N ILE A 120 -15.43 6.10 -32.17
CA ILE A 120 -15.34 6.88 -30.94
C ILE A 120 -14.50 8.13 -31.23
N PRO A 121 -14.99 9.33 -30.86
CA PRO A 121 -14.20 10.55 -31.01
C PRO A 121 -12.89 10.46 -30.22
N ALA A 122 -11.77 10.81 -30.85
CA ALA A 122 -10.45 10.78 -30.20
C ALA A 122 -10.41 11.65 -28.92
N THR A 123 -11.22 12.72 -28.87
CA THR A 123 -11.37 13.60 -27.71
C THR A 123 -11.98 12.90 -26.49
N VAL A 124 -12.86 11.92 -26.69
CA VAL A 124 -13.46 11.15 -25.58
C VAL A 124 -12.41 10.28 -24.92
N ILE A 125 -11.62 9.55 -25.72
CA ILE A 125 -10.55 8.68 -25.21
C ILE A 125 -9.40 9.51 -24.63
N ALA A 126 -9.03 10.62 -25.27
CA ALA A 126 -8.05 11.56 -24.72
C ALA A 126 -8.55 12.26 -23.44
N GLY A 127 -9.86 12.29 -23.20
CA GLY A 127 -10.46 12.79 -21.97
C GLY A 127 -10.34 11.83 -20.78
N LEU A 128 -10.03 10.55 -21.04
CA LEU A 128 -9.79 9.55 -19.99
C LEU A 128 -8.37 9.61 -19.43
N LEU A 129 -7.45 10.25 -20.16
CA LEU A 129 -6.11 10.57 -19.66
C LEU A 129 -6.21 11.75 -18.71
N LYS A 130 -5.87 11.53 -17.44
CA LYS A 130 -5.92 12.54 -16.38
C LYS A 130 -4.53 13.12 -16.14
N GLU A 131 -3.55 12.26 -15.89
CA GLU A 131 -2.21 12.68 -15.41
C GLU A 131 -1.17 12.64 -16.53
N THR A 132 -1.21 11.60 -17.36
CA THR A 132 -0.27 11.44 -18.49
C THR A 132 -0.60 12.31 -19.69
N LYS A 133 -1.71 13.06 -19.67
CA LYS A 133 -2.18 13.86 -20.81
C LYS A 133 -1.18 14.95 -21.20
N LYS A 134 -0.88 15.03 -22.50
CA LYS A 134 -0.09 16.12 -23.08
C LYS A 134 -0.79 17.47 -22.93
N ALA A 135 -0.18 18.39 -22.19
CA ALA A 135 -0.68 19.76 -22.04
C ALA A 135 -0.60 20.54 -23.37
N GLU A 136 -1.49 21.52 -23.54
CA GLU A 136 -1.51 22.36 -24.75
C GLU A 136 -0.14 23.03 -24.97
N ASN A 137 0.41 22.91 -26.19
CA ASN A 137 1.74 23.40 -26.59
C ASN A 137 2.96 22.73 -25.92
N SER A 138 2.77 21.68 -25.11
CA SER A 138 3.87 20.86 -24.61
C SER A 138 4.43 19.93 -25.68
N VAL A 139 5.71 19.61 -25.62
CA VAL A 139 6.32 18.52 -26.42
C VAL A 139 6.19 17.18 -25.68
N ASN A 140 6.01 17.22 -24.36
CA ASN A 140 6.06 16.07 -23.45
C ASN A 140 4.65 15.65 -22.99
N GLY A 141 4.39 14.34 -22.95
CA GLY A 141 3.14 13.72 -22.49
C GLY A 141 2.50 12.77 -23.51
N ALA A 142 1.41 12.12 -23.11
CA ALA A 142 0.63 11.18 -23.91
C ALA A 142 -0.42 11.89 -24.77
N GLU A 143 -0.51 11.48 -26.02
CA GLU A 143 -1.52 11.94 -26.97
C GLU A 143 -2.19 10.73 -27.64
N VAL A 144 -3.52 10.77 -27.75
CA VAL A 144 -4.32 9.77 -28.47
C VAL A 144 -4.53 10.26 -29.89
N LYS A 145 -3.95 9.57 -30.88
CA LYS A 145 -4.04 9.98 -32.29
C LYS A 145 -4.99 9.14 -33.14
N SER A 146 -5.62 8.12 -32.58
CA SER A 146 -6.61 7.32 -33.28
C SER A 146 -8.03 7.77 -32.94
N SER A 147 -8.93 7.62 -33.91
CA SER A 147 -10.36 7.53 -33.64
C SER A 147 -10.69 6.04 -33.59
N PRO A 148 -10.74 5.43 -32.39
CA PRO A 148 -10.90 3.99 -32.29
C PRO A 148 -12.28 3.56 -32.81
N ILE A 149 -12.33 2.32 -33.27
CA ILE A 149 -13.54 1.74 -33.86
C ILE A 149 -14.21 0.88 -32.80
N PHE A 150 -15.48 1.14 -32.54
CA PHE A 150 -16.30 0.34 -31.65
C PHE A 150 -16.91 -0.83 -32.41
N ILE A 151 -16.58 -2.05 -32.02
CA ILE A 151 -17.12 -3.27 -32.61
C ILE A 151 -18.01 -3.97 -31.60
N ASP A 152 -19.25 -4.19 -32.00
CA ASP A 152 -20.24 -4.95 -31.24
C ASP A 152 -20.16 -6.43 -31.62
N ASN A 153 -19.52 -7.24 -30.76
CA ASN A 153 -19.35 -8.67 -30.95
C ASN A 153 -20.33 -9.50 -30.11
N ILE A 154 -21.39 -8.88 -29.57
CA ILE A 154 -22.28 -9.52 -28.59
C ILE A 154 -22.93 -10.81 -29.12
N LYS A 155 -23.16 -10.91 -30.43
CA LYS A 155 -23.74 -12.11 -31.06
C LYS A 155 -22.78 -13.30 -31.16
N ASN A 156 -21.47 -13.04 -31.22
CA ASN A 156 -20.46 -14.06 -31.51
C ASN A 156 -19.72 -14.52 -30.24
N ASP A 157 -19.32 -13.57 -29.38
CA ASP A 157 -18.49 -13.86 -28.20
C ASP A 157 -18.92 -13.11 -26.94
N ASN A 158 -20.13 -12.53 -26.95
CA ASN A 158 -20.72 -11.78 -25.83
C ASN A 158 -19.82 -10.63 -25.33
N SER A 159 -19.13 -9.93 -26.24
CA SER A 159 -18.23 -8.83 -25.91
C SER A 159 -18.39 -7.62 -26.82
N VAL A 160 -17.73 -6.54 -26.44
CA VAL A 160 -17.54 -5.32 -27.22
C VAL A 160 -16.05 -5.06 -27.33
N THR A 161 -15.56 -4.68 -28.50
CA THR A 161 -14.14 -4.39 -28.71
C THR A 161 -13.95 -2.95 -29.20
N ILE A 162 -13.10 -2.21 -28.52
CA ILE A 162 -12.60 -0.90 -28.96
C ILE A 162 -11.28 -1.14 -29.69
N GLN A 163 -11.30 -1.07 -31.01
CA GLN A 163 -10.13 -1.36 -31.84
C GLN A 163 -9.31 -0.12 -32.18
N ASN A 164 -8.02 -0.36 -32.44
CA ASN A 164 -7.07 0.63 -32.91
C ASN A 164 -6.83 1.77 -31.91
N ILE A 165 -6.76 1.47 -30.61
CA ILE A 165 -6.31 2.46 -29.63
C ILE A 165 -4.82 2.69 -29.87
N LYS A 166 -4.45 3.93 -30.16
CA LYS A 166 -3.06 4.33 -30.42
C LYS A 166 -2.67 5.47 -29.50
N VAL A 167 -1.82 5.15 -28.54
CA VAL A 167 -1.22 6.12 -27.61
C VAL A 167 0.19 6.41 -28.08
N ILE A 168 0.52 7.69 -28.17
CA ILE A 168 1.87 8.16 -28.44
C ILE A 168 2.34 8.95 -27.23
N TYR A 169 3.37 8.45 -26.56
CA TYR A 169 4.05 9.18 -25.50
C TYR A 169 5.29 9.84 -26.07
N SER A 170 5.48 11.12 -25.78
CA SER A 170 6.67 11.88 -26.21
C SER A 170 7.39 12.43 -24.97
N LEU A 171 8.71 12.27 -24.92
CA LEU A 171 9.58 12.86 -23.90
C LEU A 171 10.94 13.19 -24.51
N ASP A 172 11.40 14.43 -24.36
CA ASP A 172 12.75 14.89 -24.77
C ASP A 172 13.16 14.53 -26.21
N GLY A 173 12.20 14.56 -27.15
CA GLY A 173 12.43 14.29 -28.58
C GLY A 173 12.34 12.83 -28.99
N TYR A 174 12.08 11.91 -28.06
CA TYR A 174 11.81 10.49 -28.31
C TYR A 174 10.30 10.23 -28.27
N THR A 175 9.82 9.30 -29.09
CA THR A 175 8.40 8.91 -29.11
C THR A 175 8.25 7.39 -29.02
N SER A 176 7.41 6.95 -28.08
CA SER A 176 7.02 5.56 -27.91
C SER A 176 5.57 5.41 -28.32
N THR A 177 5.27 4.42 -29.17
CA THR A 177 3.91 4.18 -29.65
C THR A 177 3.41 2.84 -29.14
N ILE A 178 2.28 2.87 -28.44
CA ILE A 178 1.54 1.66 -28.08
C ILE A 178 0.27 1.60 -28.91
N THR A 179 0.04 0.46 -29.54
CA THR A 179 -1.24 0.13 -30.17
C THR A 179 -1.85 -1.09 -29.51
N THR A 180 -3.10 -0.99 -29.08
CA THR A 180 -3.86 -2.09 -28.50
C THR A 180 -5.32 -2.03 -28.94
N ASP A 181 -5.99 -3.16 -28.82
CA ASP A 181 -7.45 -3.22 -28.77
C ASP A 181 -7.86 -3.43 -27.30
N LEU A 182 -9.06 -2.97 -26.94
CA LEU A 182 -9.65 -3.17 -25.61
C LEU A 182 -10.96 -3.94 -25.75
N LYS A 183 -11.02 -5.12 -25.16
CA LYS A 183 -12.20 -5.97 -25.13
C LYS A 183 -12.91 -5.82 -23.79
N ILE A 184 -14.21 -5.52 -23.85
CA ILE A 184 -15.13 -5.44 -22.72
C ILE A 184 -16.09 -6.62 -22.84
N THR A 185 -15.97 -7.59 -21.94
CA THR A 185 -16.85 -8.75 -21.91
C THR A 185 -18.15 -8.38 -21.21
N VAL A 186 -19.28 -8.71 -21.82
CA VAL A 186 -20.58 -8.52 -21.16
C VAL A 186 -20.67 -9.53 -20.01
N PRO A 187 -20.85 -9.09 -18.76
CA PRO A 187 -20.89 -9.99 -17.62
C PRO A 187 -22.04 -10.99 -17.76
N ASP A 188 -21.77 -12.25 -17.43
CA ASP A 188 -22.81 -13.27 -17.36
C ASP A 188 -23.59 -13.11 -16.06
N ILE A 189 -24.66 -12.30 -16.11
CA ILE A 189 -25.52 -12.06 -14.96
C ILE A 189 -26.65 -13.07 -14.97
N SER A 190 -26.66 -13.95 -13.97
CA SER A 190 -27.80 -14.83 -13.74
C SER A 190 -28.88 -14.12 -12.93
N PHE A 191 -29.94 -13.66 -13.60
CA PHE A 191 -31.17 -13.19 -12.93
C PHE A 191 -31.97 -14.40 -12.44
N ARG A 192 -31.47 -15.08 -11.41
CA ARG A 192 -32.17 -16.20 -10.80
C ARG A 192 -33.40 -15.66 -10.08
N LYS A 193 -34.55 -16.28 -10.31
CA LYS A 193 -35.62 -16.25 -9.32
C LYS A 193 -35.13 -17.19 -8.24
N SER A 194 -34.65 -16.66 -7.12
CA SER A 194 -34.17 -17.53 -6.06
C SER A 194 -35.32 -18.46 -5.65
N ALA A 195 -35.07 -19.76 -5.67
CA ALA A 195 -36.04 -20.75 -5.21
C ALA A 195 -36.27 -20.65 -3.68
N SER A 196 -35.51 -19.80 -2.98
CA SER A 196 -35.80 -19.25 -1.67
C SER A 196 -35.37 -17.77 -1.61
N GLY A 197 -36.25 -16.85 -1.24
CA GLY A 197 -35.86 -15.45 -1.01
C GLY A 197 -34.84 -15.33 0.12
N SER A 198 -33.56 -15.21 -0.21
CA SER A 198 -32.49 -14.96 0.78
C SER A 198 -31.86 -13.62 0.44
N ALA A 199 -31.89 -12.70 1.39
CA ALA A 199 -31.18 -11.42 1.35
C ALA A 199 -29.69 -11.63 1.04
N HIS A 200 -29.04 -10.64 0.42
CA HIS A 200 -27.58 -10.61 0.27
C HIS A 200 -26.92 -10.44 1.64
N MET A 201 -26.22 -11.47 2.12
CA MET A 201 -25.63 -11.52 3.49
C MET A 201 -24.10 -11.38 3.44
N PRO A 202 -23.53 -10.16 3.50
CA PRO A 202 -22.07 -9.96 3.40
C PRO A 202 -21.29 -10.60 4.55
N TYR A 203 -21.94 -10.83 5.69
CA TYR A 203 -21.34 -11.37 6.91
C TYR A 203 -21.32 -12.91 6.98
N LYS A 204 -21.95 -13.64 6.04
CA LYS A 204 -22.13 -15.11 6.19
C LYS A 204 -20.82 -15.91 6.22
N ASN A 205 -19.76 -15.38 5.61
CA ASN A 205 -18.44 -16.01 5.56
C ASN A 205 -17.58 -15.64 6.78
N PHE A 206 -18.06 -14.73 7.63
CA PHE A 206 -17.33 -14.26 8.79
C PHE A 206 -17.52 -15.20 9.98
N ALA A 207 -16.42 -15.48 10.66
CA ALA A 207 -16.43 -16.15 11.96
C ALA A 207 -16.63 -15.12 13.08
N LEU A 208 -15.94 -13.97 12.98
CA LEU A 208 -15.89 -12.93 14.00
C LEU A 208 -16.07 -11.54 13.38
N ILE A 209 -16.96 -10.74 13.96
CA ILE A 209 -17.14 -9.32 13.65
C ILE A 209 -17.09 -8.55 14.97
N GLY A 210 -15.92 -8.02 15.32
CA GLY A 210 -15.72 -7.18 16.49
C GLY A 210 -15.68 -5.71 16.10
N ASN A 211 -16.72 -4.95 16.43
CA ASN A 211 -16.88 -3.57 15.99
C ASN A 211 -15.77 -2.63 16.48
N GLN A 212 -15.17 -2.94 17.63
CA GLN A 212 -14.04 -2.21 18.20
C GLN A 212 -12.71 -2.92 17.94
N ALA A 213 -12.61 -4.19 18.34
CA ALA A 213 -11.38 -4.99 18.21
C ALA A 213 -11.66 -6.50 18.21
N ILE A 214 -10.68 -7.26 17.74
CA ILE A 214 -10.54 -8.69 18.02
C ILE A 214 -9.19 -8.90 18.72
N ILE A 215 -9.20 -9.51 19.90
CA ILE A 215 -8.03 -9.69 20.76
C ILE A 215 -7.82 -11.17 21.06
N ALA A 216 -6.61 -11.69 20.83
CA ALA A 216 -6.16 -12.94 21.45
C ALA A 216 -5.75 -12.65 22.90
N GLY A 217 -6.55 -13.10 23.85
CA GLY A 217 -6.30 -12.90 25.28
C GLY A 217 -5.11 -13.73 25.76
N PHE A 218 -5.28 -15.06 25.82
CA PHE A 218 -4.23 -15.99 26.24
C PHE A 218 -4.34 -17.33 25.51
N SER A 219 -3.20 -17.94 25.22
CA SER A 219 -3.02 -19.20 24.48
C SER A 219 -2.99 -19.01 22.95
N SER A 220 -3.08 -20.13 22.23
CA SER A 220 -3.09 -20.17 20.77
C SER A 220 -4.52 -20.37 20.25
N HIS A 221 -4.99 -19.48 19.39
CA HIS A 221 -6.35 -19.50 18.83
C HIS A 221 -6.34 -19.84 17.35
N LYS A 222 -7.37 -20.54 16.89
CA LYS A 222 -7.57 -20.84 15.46
C LYS A 222 -8.93 -20.37 14.99
N ILE A 223 -8.95 -19.55 13.96
CA ILE A 223 -10.16 -19.02 13.35
C ILE A 223 -10.20 -19.51 11.90
N ASN A 224 -11.25 -20.24 11.53
CA ASN A 224 -11.50 -20.67 10.16
C ASN A 224 -12.72 -19.90 9.65
N GLY A 225 -12.50 -18.83 8.89
CA GLY A 225 -13.54 -17.91 8.44
C GLY A 225 -12.99 -16.48 8.32
N SER A 226 -13.70 -15.63 7.59
CA SER A 226 -13.36 -14.20 7.49
C SER A 226 -13.49 -13.52 8.84
N VAL A 227 -12.77 -12.42 9.04
CA VAL A 227 -12.82 -11.64 10.28
C VAL A 227 -12.92 -10.16 10.00
N TYR A 228 -13.67 -9.45 10.84
CA TYR A 228 -13.70 -8.00 10.89
C TYR A 228 -13.30 -7.51 12.27
N ALA A 229 -12.28 -6.66 12.34
CA ALA A 229 -11.88 -5.95 13.54
C ALA A 229 -11.99 -4.43 13.33
N GLY A 230 -12.54 -3.74 14.33
CA GLY A 230 -12.74 -2.30 14.30
C GLY A 230 -11.48 -1.45 14.40
N ILE A 231 -11.66 -0.19 14.80
CA ILE A 231 -10.61 0.84 14.82
C ILE A 231 -9.48 0.55 15.81
N ASP A 232 -9.75 -0.20 16.88
CA ASP A 232 -8.71 -0.62 17.84
C ASP A 232 -7.94 -1.84 17.31
N GLY A 233 -8.48 -2.52 16.30
CA GLY A 233 -7.75 -3.44 15.45
C GLY A 233 -7.77 -4.92 15.86
N LEU A 234 -6.94 -5.69 15.16
CA LEU A 234 -6.71 -7.12 15.41
C LEU A 234 -5.42 -7.27 16.20
N GLN A 235 -5.49 -7.81 17.41
CA GLN A 235 -4.37 -7.78 18.34
C GLN A 235 -4.03 -9.18 18.86
N VAL A 236 -2.74 -9.52 18.79
CA VAL A 236 -2.14 -10.64 19.52
C VAL A 236 -1.04 -10.05 20.40
N SER A 237 -1.07 -10.35 21.69
CA SER A 237 -0.09 -9.84 22.65
C SER A 237 0.31 -10.94 23.63
N ASN A 238 1.36 -10.68 24.42
CA ASN A 238 1.98 -11.58 25.39
C ASN A 238 2.81 -12.71 24.78
N GLU A 239 3.84 -13.08 25.52
CA GLU A 239 4.81 -14.10 25.12
C GLU A 239 4.13 -15.46 24.95
N GLY A 240 4.35 -16.10 23.80
CA GLY A 240 3.85 -17.44 23.51
C GLY A 240 2.38 -17.50 23.05
N ASN A 241 1.64 -16.39 23.12
CA ASN A 241 0.31 -16.32 22.52
C ASN A 241 0.39 -16.38 21.00
N SER A 242 -0.61 -17.00 20.37
CA SER A 242 -0.71 -16.99 18.92
C SER A 242 -2.14 -16.96 18.40
N MET A 243 -2.31 -16.46 17.18
CA MET A 243 -3.58 -16.51 16.46
C MET A 243 -3.31 -16.98 15.03
N GLU A 244 -4.01 -18.04 14.62
CA GLU A 244 -4.06 -18.51 13.23
C GLU A 244 -5.42 -18.17 12.64
N ILE A 245 -5.45 -17.48 11.49
CA ILE A 245 -6.67 -17.13 10.76
C ILE A 245 -6.60 -17.74 9.35
N ASN A 246 -7.62 -18.53 9.01
CA ASN A 246 -7.83 -19.15 7.72
C ASN A 246 -9.16 -18.63 7.16
N GLY A 247 -9.14 -17.49 6.48
CA GLY A 247 -10.34 -16.83 5.94
C GLY A 247 -10.05 -16.19 4.59
N SER A 248 -11.07 -15.94 3.79
CA SER A 248 -10.89 -15.26 2.50
C SER A 248 -10.70 -13.75 2.67
N GLU A 249 -11.32 -13.15 3.69
CA GLU A 249 -11.27 -11.71 3.94
C GLU A 249 -10.93 -11.42 5.41
N ILE A 250 -9.85 -10.68 5.63
CA ILE A 250 -9.45 -10.17 6.94
C ILE A 250 -9.51 -8.66 6.83
N ILE A 251 -10.52 -8.05 7.43
CA ILE A 251 -10.76 -6.62 7.37
C ILE A 251 -10.48 -6.02 8.75
N CYS A 252 -9.60 -5.04 8.79
CA CYS A 252 -9.25 -4.32 10.01
C CYS A 252 -9.38 -2.82 9.77
N ALA A 253 -10.36 -2.17 10.40
CA ALA A 253 -10.51 -0.72 10.30
C ALA A 253 -9.39 0.05 11.03
N GLY A 254 -8.57 -0.65 11.83
CA GLY A 254 -7.40 -0.15 12.54
C GLY A 254 -6.14 -0.94 12.18
N ASN A 255 -5.34 -1.24 13.20
CA ASN A 255 -4.04 -1.90 13.05
C ASN A 255 -4.16 -3.42 13.22
N ILE A 256 -3.44 -4.18 12.41
CA ILE A 256 -3.13 -5.58 12.70
C ILE A 256 -1.81 -5.60 13.46
N SER A 257 -1.84 -6.09 14.71
CA SER A 257 -0.73 -5.97 15.65
C SER A 257 -0.36 -7.29 16.29
N ALA A 258 0.92 -7.66 16.21
CA ALA A 258 1.53 -8.67 17.07
C ALA A 258 2.47 -7.97 18.06
N MET A 259 2.31 -8.26 19.34
CA MET A 259 3.00 -7.55 20.43
C MET A 259 3.68 -8.54 21.37
N ASP A 260 4.78 -8.11 22.01
CA ASP A 260 5.39 -8.80 23.15
C ASP A 260 5.67 -10.31 22.92
N LYS A 261 6.41 -10.65 21.85
CA LYS A 261 6.82 -12.03 21.53
C LYS A 261 5.65 -12.98 21.20
N SER A 262 4.55 -12.43 20.69
CA SER A 262 3.41 -13.17 20.17
C SER A 262 3.53 -13.48 18.67
N LYS A 263 2.63 -14.33 18.17
CA LYS A 263 2.63 -14.78 16.76
C LYS A 263 1.26 -14.64 16.10
N LEU A 264 1.17 -13.92 15.00
CA LEU A 264 0.00 -13.88 14.13
C LEU A 264 0.30 -14.57 12.80
N LEU A 265 -0.58 -15.50 12.40
CA LEU A 265 -0.49 -16.24 11.16
C LEU A 265 -1.81 -16.15 10.39
N ILE A 266 -1.80 -15.53 9.21
CA ILE A 266 -2.93 -15.50 8.27
C ILE A 266 -2.56 -16.41 7.08
N LYS A 267 -3.39 -17.40 6.78
CA LYS A 267 -3.13 -18.35 5.67
C LYS A 267 -4.17 -18.26 4.57
N GLY A 268 -3.71 -18.44 3.35
CA GLY A 268 -4.51 -18.65 2.15
C GLY A 268 -4.01 -17.81 1.00
N THR A 269 -3.45 -18.43 -0.04
CA THR A 269 -2.83 -17.68 -1.15
C THR A 269 -3.78 -16.71 -1.90
N GLY A 270 -5.10 -16.89 -1.76
CA GLY A 270 -6.14 -15.97 -2.29
C GLY A 270 -6.86 -15.16 -1.22
N THR A 271 -6.36 -15.16 0.01
CA THR A 271 -6.87 -14.36 1.12
C THR A 271 -6.52 -12.91 0.90
N GLU A 272 -7.46 -12.01 1.19
CA GLU A 272 -7.22 -10.57 1.19
C GLU A 272 -7.19 -10.01 2.61
N VAL A 273 -6.17 -9.22 2.90
CA VAL A 273 -5.94 -8.58 4.20
C VAL A 273 -5.97 -7.07 4.02
N TRP A 274 -6.93 -6.42 4.65
CA TRP A 274 -7.15 -4.97 4.59
C TRP A 274 -6.91 -4.38 5.97
N ALA A 275 -6.01 -3.40 6.09
CA ALA A 275 -5.70 -2.76 7.37
C ALA A 275 -5.22 -1.31 7.23
N THR A 276 -5.30 -0.55 8.33
CA THR A 276 -4.61 0.74 8.42
C THR A 276 -3.10 0.51 8.48
N ASN A 277 -2.62 -0.23 9.47
CA ASN A 277 -1.21 -0.58 9.62
C ASN A 277 -1.01 -2.08 9.85
N LEU A 278 0.19 -2.56 9.53
CA LEU A 278 0.73 -3.80 10.08
C LEU A 278 1.82 -3.44 11.11
N LEU A 279 1.73 -3.95 12.34
CA LEU A 279 2.62 -3.54 13.42
C LEU A 279 3.15 -4.75 14.20
N THR A 280 4.46 -4.81 14.35
CA THR A 280 5.07 -5.59 15.44
C THR A 280 5.65 -4.63 16.47
N SER A 281 5.34 -4.85 17.75
CA SER A 281 5.83 -4.00 18.83
C SER A 281 6.18 -4.79 20.09
N GLU A 282 6.91 -4.16 20.99
CA GLU A 282 7.29 -4.74 22.29
C GLU A 282 7.30 -3.63 23.33
N SER A 283 6.66 -3.89 24.46
CA SER A 283 6.52 -2.96 25.58
C SER A 283 7.85 -2.75 26.31
N ASP A 284 8.61 -3.82 26.56
CA ASP A 284 9.94 -3.75 27.17
C ASP A 284 11.06 -4.16 26.21
N LYS A 285 11.60 -3.17 25.50
CA LYS A 285 12.75 -3.35 24.62
C LYS A 285 14.07 -3.51 25.39
N LYS A 286 14.12 -3.67 26.71
CA LYS A 286 15.37 -3.90 27.46
C LYS A 286 15.70 -5.38 27.62
N GLU A 287 14.70 -6.26 27.53
CA GLU A 287 14.93 -7.70 27.65
C GLU A 287 15.86 -8.22 26.54
N ASN A 288 16.73 -9.16 26.91
CA ASN A 288 17.58 -9.88 25.97
C ASN A 288 17.01 -11.29 25.81
N THR A 289 16.14 -11.45 24.83
CA THR A 289 15.41 -12.69 24.54
C THR A 289 15.76 -13.22 23.15
N ASN A 290 15.61 -14.54 22.97
CA ASN A 290 15.70 -15.20 21.67
C ASN A 290 14.35 -15.38 20.97
N LEU A 291 13.27 -14.93 21.61
CA LEU A 291 11.94 -14.98 21.03
C LEU A 291 11.72 -13.81 20.08
N GLU A 292 10.81 -14.02 19.14
CA GLU A 292 10.48 -13.09 18.08
C GLU A 292 9.01 -12.70 18.22
N THR A 293 8.68 -11.45 17.91
CA THR A 293 7.31 -11.02 17.66
C THR A 293 7.05 -11.15 16.16
N SER A 294 6.10 -12.01 15.75
CA SER A 294 5.98 -12.39 14.35
C SER A 294 4.61 -12.14 13.73
N ILE A 295 4.60 -11.63 12.50
CA ILE A 295 3.44 -11.60 11.60
C ILE A 295 3.80 -12.37 10.35
N GLN A 296 3.02 -13.39 10.02
CA GLN A 296 3.11 -14.10 8.75
C GLN A 296 1.77 -14.01 8.02
N ILE A 297 1.80 -13.54 6.78
CA ILE A 297 0.62 -13.46 5.91
C ILE A 297 0.95 -14.19 4.61
N ASP A 298 0.17 -15.22 4.32
CA ASP A 298 0.12 -15.84 3.00
C ASP A 298 -1.17 -15.39 2.33
N GLY A 299 -1.09 -14.38 1.45
CA GLY A 299 -2.24 -13.72 0.81
C GLY A 299 -1.95 -12.28 0.35
N HIS A 300 -2.95 -11.63 -0.24
CA HIS A 300 -2.83 -10.26 -0.74
C HIS A 300 -3.05 -9.25 0.40
N SER A 301 -2.08 -8.36 0.64
CA SER A 301 -2.13 -7.34 1.69
C SER A 301 -2.37 -5.95 1.10
N TYR A 302 -3.36 -5.23 1.62
CA TYR A 302 -3.74 -3.87 1.24
C TYR A 302 -3.68 -2.98 2.48
N ILE A 303 -2.61 -2.18 2.57
CA ILE A 303 -2.27 -1.41 3.77
C ILE A 303 -2.37 0.08 3.45
N LYS A 304 -3.18 0.80 4.23
CA LYS A 304 -3.45 2.24 4.04
C LYS A 304 -2.30 3.13 4.48
N ASP A 305 -1.66 2.76 5.56
CA ASP A 305 -0.57 3.46 6.20
C ASP A 305 0.62 2.49 6.25
N ASP A 306 1.33 2.37 7.35
CA ASP A 306 2.64 1.74 7.37
C ASP A 306 2.65 0.24 7.75
N LEU A 307 3.71 -0.44 7.33
CA LEU A 307 4.20 -1.67 7.96
C LEU A 307 5.37 -1.32 8.89
N ILE A 308 5.23 -1.58 10.18
CA ILE A 308 6.18 -1.15 11.21
C ILE A 308 6.72 -2.35 11.98
N LEU A 309 8.05 -2.51 11.97
CA LEU A 309 8.80 -3.49 12.74
C LEU A 309 9.49 -2.81 13.93
N ASP A 310 8.79 -2.74 15.06
CA ASP A 310 9.24 -1.99 16.25
C ASP A 310 9.52 -2.87 17.48
N ALA A 311 9.36 -4.20 17.39
CA ALA A 311 9.79 -5.15 18.42
C ALA A 311 11.25 -5.57 18.19
N LYS A 312 12.03 -5.87 19.25
CA LYS A 312 13.32 -6.54 19.02
C LYS A 312 13.08 -7.88 18.36
N LYS A 313 13.89 -8.22 17.36
CA LYS A 313 13.71 -9.46 16.58
C LYS A 313 12.30 -9.59 15.99
N SER A 314 11.70 -8.48 15.55
CA SER A 314 10.49 -8.52 14.72
C SER A 314 10.72 -9.47 13.54
N ASN A 315 9.80 -10.39 13.30
CA ASN A 315 9.88 -11.31 12.17
C ASN A 315 8.61 -11.20 11.33
N VAL A 316 8.71 -10.55 10.18
CA VAL A 316 7.58 -10.37 9.27
C VAL A 316 7.85 -11.09 7.96
N LYS A 317 6.91 -11.96 7.56
CA LYS A 317 6.96 -12.69 6.30
C LYS A 317 5.66 -12.53 5.53
N LEU A 318 5.76 -11.99 4.32
CA LEU A 318 4.62 -11.74 3.43
C LEU A 318 4.80 -12.47 2.10
N THR A 319 3.78 -13.19 1.65
CA THR A 319 3.72 -13.85 0.33
C THR A 319 2.44 -13.45 -0.40
N GLY A 320 2.41 -13.52 -1.74
CA GLY A 320 1.26 -13.03 -2.52
C GLY A 320 1.53 -11.67 -3.16
N GLU A 321 0.70 -10.67 -2.89
CA GLU A 321 0.89 -9.28 -3.34
C GLU A 321 0.77 -8.31 -2.16
N TYR A 322 1.57 -7.25 -2.16
CA TYR A 322 1.52 -6.20 -1.14
C TYR A 322 1.28 -4.84 -1.79
N TYR A 323 0.20 -4.17 -1.40
CA TYR A 323 -0.18 -2.83 -1.82
C TYR A 323 -0.22 -1.90 -0.62
N GLY A 324 0.90 -1.19 -0.40
CA GLY A 324 0.94 0.01 0.42
C GLY A 324 0.50 1.20 -0.43
N TYR A 325 -0.77 1.57 -0.34
CA TYR A 325 -1.39 2.52 -1.28
C TYR A 325 -1.51 3.95 -0.74
N GLY A 326 -1.21 4.19 0.54
CA GLY A 326 -1.17 5.52 1.13
C GLY A 326 -0.05 6.38 0.57
N ASN A 327 -0.38 7.57 0.08
CA ASN A 327 0.57 8.58 -0.39
C ASN A 327 0.25 9.95 0.22
N GLY A 328 0.05 9.97 1.54
CA GLY A 328 -0.15 11.18 2.32
C GLY A 328 0.96 12.22 2.11
N THR A 329 0.68 13.47 2.44
CA THR A 329 1.67 14.55 2.37
C THR A 329 2.58 14.62 3.61
N ASP A 330 2.25 13.86 4.66
CA ASP A 330 2.95 13.80 5.95
C ASP A 330 3.01 12.33 6.43
N ALA A 331 3.51 12.08 7.65
CA ALA A 331 3.70 10.74 8.20
C ALA A 331 2.43 9.86 8.18
N PRO A 332 1.23 10.34 8.54
CA PRO A 332 0.03 9.50 8.51
C PRO A 332 -0.48 9.23 7.09
N ASN A 333 -0.98 8.02 6.87
CA ASN A 333 -1.51 7.50 5.61
C ASN A 333 -0.46 7.49 4.49
N ASN A 334 0.78 7.12 4.79
CA ASN A 334 1.89 7.23 3.85
C ASN A 334 2.70 5.94 3.72
N SER A 335 1.98 4.88 3.34
CA SER A 335 2.41 3.49 3.22
C SER A 335 3.87 3.20 2.89
N ALA A 336 4.69 3.34 3.92
CA ALA A 336 6.07 2.95 3.97
C ALA A 336 6.23 1.66 4.78
N ILE A 337 7.41 1.07 4.67
CA ILE A 337 7.86 -0.02 5.52
C ILE A 337 8.96 0.53 6.40
N MET A 338 8.82 0.41 7.72
CA MET A 338 9.74 0.97 8.70
C MET A 338 10.27 -0.12 9.63
N ILE A 339 11.59 -0.25 9.72
CA ILE A 339 12.27 -1.17 10.64
C ILE A 339 12.93 -0.36 11.75
N ASN A 340 12.24 -0.26 12.89
CA ASN A 340 12.58 0.62 14.00
C ASN A 340 13.35 -0.08 15.14
N SER A 341 13.45 -1.40 15.09
CA SER A 341 14.14 -2.19 16.10
C SER A 341 15.22 -3.11 15.52
N ILE A 342 16.09 -3.59 16.41
CA ILE A 342 17.29 -4.38 16.08
C ILE A 342 16.99 -5.86 15.90
N ASN A 343 17.87 -6.53 15.14
CA ASN A 343 17.82 -7.96 14.81
C ASN A 343 16.52 -8.38 14.13
N SER A 344 15.81 -7.44 13.52
CA SER A 344 14.58 -7.69 12.79
C SER A 344 14.85 -8.39 11.47
N THR A 345 13.87 -9.19 11.06
CA THR A 345 13.83 -9.95 9.81
C THR A 345 12.58 -9.55 9.05
N LEU A 346 12.75 -9.14 7.79
CA LEU A 346 11.67 -8.83 6.87
C LEU A 346 11.83 -9.66 5.59
N GLN A 347 10.85 -10.51 5.29
CA GLN A 347 10.87 -11.42 4.16
C GLN A 347 9.74 -11.10 3.17
N LEU A 348 10.11 -10.50 2.04
CA LEU A 348 9.23 -10.08 0.95
C LEU A 348 9.58 -10.78 -0.38
N GLU A 349 10.53 -11.71 -0.39
CA GLU A 349 10.96 -12.45 -1.57
C GLU A 349 9.84 -13.33 -2.18
N GLY A 350 8.86 -13.72 -1.36
CA GLY A 350 7.69 -14.48 -1.81
C GLY A 350 6.55 -13.61 -2.35
N LEU A 351 6.71 -12.29 -2.43
CA LEU A 351 5.76 -11.42 -3.10
C LEU A 351 5.97 -11.48 -4.62
N SER A 352 4.87 -11.65 -5.33
CA SER A 352 4.79 -11.44 -6.78
C SER A 352 4.72 -9.94 -7.14
N LYS A 353 4.17 -9.13 -6.23
CA LYS A 353 4.16 -7.66 -6.32
C LYS A 353 4.40 -7.02 -4.95
N LEU A 354 5.32 -6.07 -4.89
CA LEU A 354 5.53 -5.12 -3.80
C LEU A 354 5.29 -3.72 -4.35
N TYR A 355 4.28 -3.06 -3.81
CA TYR A 355 3.84 -1.76 -4.27
C TYR A 355 3.80 -0.78 -3.09
N LEU A 356 4.63 0.27 -3.13
CA LEU A 356 4.79 1.24 -2.05
C LEU A 356 4.63 2.67 -2.57
N ALA A 357 3.46 3.26 -2.31
CA ALA A 357 3.14 4.64 -2.69
C ALA A 357 3.74 5.68 -1.73
N GLY A 358 3.95 5.27 -0.48
CA GLY A 358 4.43 6.12 0.60
C GLY A 358 5.95 6.20 0.71
N ARG A 359 6.43 7.01 1.64
CA ARG A 359 7.83 7.23 2.02
C ARG A 359 7.94 7.33 3.54
N ALA A 360 9.02 6.86 4.13
CA ALA A 360 9.18 6.96 5.57
C ALA A 360 9.36 8.43 6.02
N PHE A 361 9.04 8.68 7.28
CA PHE A 361 9.28 9.95 7.94
C PHE A 361 9.97 9.73 9.29
N ILE A 362 10.78 10.70 9.70
CA ILE A 362 11.28 10.76 11.07
C ILE A 362 10.28 11.61 11.86
N SER A 363 9.63 10.99 12.83
CA SER A 363 8.66 11.68 13.69
C SER A 363 9.35 12.68 14.62
N MET A 364 8.82 13.89 14.66
CA MET A 364 9.30 15.00 15.49
C MET A 364 8.29 15.37 16.60
N ASP A 365 7.18 14.63 16.71
CA ASP A 365 6.03 14.95 17.58
C ASP A 365 6.26 14.64 19.07
N ASN A 366 7.47 14.24 19.48
CA ASN A 366 7.66 13.58 20.77
C ASN A 366 8.21 14.46 21.89
N THR A 367 7.92 15.77 21.92
CA THR A 367 8.31 16.57 23.07
C THR A 367 7.33 17.68 23.46
N ASN A 368 6.57 17.40 24.53
CA ASN A 368 6.21 18.38 25.55
C ASN A 368 7.49 18.95 26.23
N VAL A 369 8.50 19.40 25.48
CA VAL A 369 9.68 20.06 26.03
C VAL A 369 9.35 21.54 26.15
N THR A 370 8.89 21.89 27.34
CA THR A 370 8.70 23.25 27.82
C THR A 370 10.05 23.84 28.23
N PHE A 371 10.87 24.28 27.26
CA PHE A 371 11.78 25.40 27.53
C PHE A 371 12.21 26.10 26.24
N ASP A 372 11.82 27.37 26.14
CA ASP A 372 12.31 28.36 25.19
C ASP A 372 13.21 29.35 25.96
N PRO A 373 14.49 29.54 25.61
CA PRO A 373 15.33 30.55 26.25
C PRO A 373 14.95 31.99 25.85
N ASP A 374 14.11 32.21 24.82
CA ASP A 374 13.61 33.53 24.41
C ASP A 374 12.31 33.96 25.11
N GLN A 375 11.62 33.08 25.84
CA GLN A 375 10.28 33.40 26.37
C GLN A 375 10.07 32.89 27.80
N GLU A 376 9.98 33.85 28.73
CA GLU A 376 9.52 33.63 30.10
C GLU A 376 8.06 33.15 30.07
N HIS A 377 7.84 31.88 30.43
CA HIS A 377 6.55 31.16 30.50
C HIS A 377 5.97 30.59 29.18
N GLY A 378 6.13 29.27 29.03
CA GLY A 378 5.08 28.37 28.53
C GLY A 378 4.57 28.62 27.12
N VAL A 379 5.34 28.19 26.11
CA VAL A 379 4.85 28.00 24.75
C VAL A 379 4.87 26.51 24.42
N SER A 380 3.72 25.98 23.96
CA SER A 380 3.70 24.71 23.24
C SER A 380 4.37 24.96 21.89
N TRP A 381 5.43 24.22 21.57
CA TRP A 381 5.91 24.21 20.18
C TRP A 381 4.71 23.82 19.31
N GLY A 382 4.40 24.62 18.28
CA GLY A 382 3.58 24.10 17.19
C GLY A 382 4.31 22.88 16.64
N ALA A 383 3.58 21.79 16.38
CA ALA A 383 4.14 20.53 15.91
C ALA A 383 5.29 20.77 14.91
N ASN A 384 6.50 20.34 15.26
CA ASN A 384 7.58 20.29 14.27
C ASN A 384 7.09 19.32 13.19
N SER A 385 6.92 19.81 11.96
CA SER A 385 6.55 18.91 10.86
C SER A 385 7.62 17.83 10.71
N ASN A 386 7.19 16.59 10.52
CA ASN A 386 8.06 15.43 10.42
C ASN A 386 9.19 15.63 9.39
N ILE A 387 10.32 14.93 9.57
CA ILE A 387 11.41 14.97 8.59
C ILE A 387 11.10 14.00 7.47
N LEU A 388 10.99 14.52 6.25
CA LEU A 388 10.82 13.73 5.05
C LEU A 388 12.10 12.94 4.75
N THR A 389 11.95 11.64 4.50
CA THR A 389 13.05 10.79 4.02
C THR A 389 12.84 10.39 2.56
N GLY A 390 13.91 9.92 1.93
CA GLY A 390 13.95 9.52 0.52
C GLY A 390 13.59 8.06 0.26
N GLU A 391 13.34 7.27 1.30
CA GLU A 391 13.06 5.84 1.19
C GLU A 391 11.59 5.48 1.45
N SER A 392 11.09 4.42 0.83
CA SER A 392 9.81 3.77 1.15
C SER A 392 9.98 2.53 2.01
N LEU A 393 11.17 1.93 2.01
CA LEU A 393 11.55 0.87 2.94
C LEU A 393 12.76 1.37 3.73
N SER A 394 12.51 1.74 4.99
CA SER A 394 13.46 2.37 5.89
C SER A 394 13.91 1.47 7.01
N VAL A 395 15.12 1.72 7.48
CA VAL A 395 15.71 1.11 8.66
C VAL A 395 16.16 2.26 9.56
N LYS A 396 15.83 2.24 10.86
CA LYS A 396 16.15 3.34 11.78
C LYS A 396 17.61 3.80 11.76
N GLY A 397 18.55 2.90 11.47
CA GLY A 397 19.95 3.25 11.26
C GLY A 397 20.20 4.29 10.16
N SER A 398 19.35 4.36 9.14
CA SER A 398 19.47 5.30 8.01
C SER A 398 19.22 6.76 8.38
N GLN A 399 18.56 7.02 9.51
CA GLN A 399 18.22 8.38 9.95
C GLN A 399 19.46 9.29 10.07
N GLY A 400 20.62 8.71 10.37
CA GLY A 400 21.89 9.44 10.42
C GLY A 400 22.31 10.08 9.09
N ALA A 401 21.84 9.55 7.95
CA ALA A 401 22.09 10.15 6.64
C ALA A 401 21.43 11.52 6.48
N TYR A 402 20.34 11.77 7.21
CA TYR A 402 19.54 12.99 7.13
C TYR A 402 19.96 14.07 8.12
N LEU A 403 21.01 13.83 8.90
CA LEU A 403 21.60 14.83 9.78
C LEU A 403 22.38 15.86 8.96
N LEU A 404 22.30 17.13 9.38
CA LEU A 404 23.15 18.18 8.86
C LEU A 404 24.62 17.80 9.11
N PRO A 405 25.47 17.75 8.06
CA PRO A 405 26.88 17.42 8.22
C PRO A 405 27.59 18.36 9.21
N GLU A 406 28.44 17.78 10.06
CA GLU A 406 29.15 18.48 11.14
C GLU A 406 29.97 19.69 10.67
N LYS A 407 30.47 19.65 9.42
CA LYS A 407 31.20 20.77 8.80
C LYS A 407 30.39 22.07 8.67
N PHE A 408 29.06 21.97 8.72
CA PHE A 408 28.15 23.13 8.70
C PHE A 408 27.72 23.59 10.09
N ILE A 409 28.22 22.95 11.15
CA ILE A 409 27.89 23.27 12.54
C ILE A 409 29.14 23.81 13.22
N SER A 410 29.05 25.00 13.81
CA SER A 410 30.19 25.66 14.46
C SER A 410 30.76 24.88 15.65
N ALA A 411 29.95 24.07 16.33
CA ALA A 411 30.41 23.15 17.38
C ALA A 411 31.22 21.96 16.83
N GLY A 412 31.11 21.66 15.53
CA GLY A 412 31.87 20.61 14.87
C GLY A 412 31.33 19.18 15.06
N HIS A 413 30.11 19.02 15.58
CA HIS A 413 29.45 17.72 15.69
C HIS A 413 27.91 17.85 15.67
N ASN A 414 27.23 16.74 15.39
CA ASN A 414 25.78 16.59 15.42
C ASN A 414 25.45 15.22 16.06
N PRO A 415 24.70 15.13 17.16
CA PRO A 415 24.00 16.22 17.85
C PRO A 415 24.94 17.14 18.63
N ILE A 416 24.48 18.34 18.96
CA ILE A 416 25.15 19.22 19.94
C ILE A 416 24.51 19.07 21.32
N THR A 417 25.26 19.38 22.37
CA THR A 417 24.73 19.44 23.73
C THR A 417 23.86 20.68 23.92
N TRP A 418 23.00 20.64 24.93
CA TRP A 418 22.21 21.80 25.32
C TRP A 418 23.06 23.02 25.70
N ASP A 419 24.14 22.82 26.46
CA ASP A 419 25.02 23.92 26.87
C ASP A 419 25.70 24.60 25.68
N GLU A 420 26.10 23.82 24.67
CA GLU A 420 26.61 24.35 23.40
C GLU A 420 25.53 25.15 22.68
N TYR A 421 24.31 24.61 22.56
CA TYR A 421 23.20 25.30 21.92
C TYR A 421 22.93 26.65 22.59
N ILE A 422 22.81 26.68 23.91
CA ILE A 422 22.56 27.91 24.69
C ILE A 422 23.71 28.91 24.56
N ASN A 423 24.95 28.45 24.51
CA ASN A 423 26.10 29.34 24.28
C ASN A 423 25.99 30.06 22.94
N TYR A 424 25.66 29.38 21.85
CA TYR A 424 25.45 30.05 20.56
C TYR A 424 24.20 30.94 20.57
N TYR A 425 23.13 30.48 21.21
CA TYR A 425 21.87 31.23 21.30
C TYR A 425 22.03 32.58 22.00
N ASN A 426 22.70 32.59 23.16
CA ASN A 426 22.92 33.80 23.95
C ASN A 426 24.00 34.73 23.38
N ASN A 427 24.68 34.34 22.30
CA ASN A 427 25.74 35.11 21.65
C ASN A 427 25.37 35.35 20.18
N PRO A 428 24.51 36.34 19.87
CA PRO A 428 23.98 36.56 18.52
C PRO A 428 25.06 36.87 17.46
N ASP A 429 26.26 37.31 17.88
CA ASP A 429 27.42 37.49 17.00
C ASP A 429 28.05 36.16 16.52
N LYS A 430 27.63 35.01 17.10
CA LYS A 430 28.12 33.68 16.74
C LYS A 430 27.07 32.91 15.97
N GLU A 431 27.37 32.66 14.71
CA GLU A 431 26.55 31.79 13.87
C GLU A 431 26.75 30.30 14.22
N LEU A 432 25.68 29.62 14.64
CA LEU A 432 25.70 28.18 14.94
C LEU A 432 25.75 27.31 13.68
N ILE A 433 24.94 27.64 12.68
CA ILE A 433 24.82 26.92 11.41
C ILE A 433 25.44 27.76 10.30
N LYS A 434 26.52 27.28 9.69
CA LYS A 434 27.26 27.97 8.63
C LYS A 434 26.84 27.43 7.26
N LEU A 435 25.86 28.07 6.65
CA LEU A 435 25.37 27.72 5.32
C LEU A 435 25.53 28.90 4.35
N SER A 436 25.98 28.59 3.14
CA SER A 436 26.00 29.50 2.01
C SER A 436 25.37 28.82 0.79
N GLU A 437 24.96 29.58 -0.23
CA GLU A 437 24.38 29.02 -1.45
C GLU A 437 25.32 28.01 -2.15
N ASP A 438 26.63 28.16 -1.96
CA ASP A 438 27.67 27.26 -2.49
C ASP A 438 28.10 26.16 -1.50
N ALA A 439 27.32 25.90 -0.45
CA ALA A 439 27.60 24.84 0.51
C ALA A 439 27.65 23.46 -0.17
N ILE A 440 28.85 22.89 -0.31
CA ILE A 440 29.04 21.57 -0.93
C ILE A 440 28.75 20.46 0.08
N VAL A 441 27.75 19.63 -0.20
CA VAL A 441 27.40 18.46 0.64
C VAL A 441 28.09 17.18 0.17
N PHE A 442 28.24 17.01 -1.15
CA PHE A 442 28.87 15.84 -1.77
C PHE A 442 30.08 16.24 -2.60
N SER A 443 31.13 15.43 -2.55
CA SER A 443 32.35 15.63 -3.36
C SER A 443 32.67 14.35 -4.10
N ASN A 444 31.98 14.12 -5.23
CA ASN A 444 32.15 12.94 -6.07
C ASN A 444 32.05 13.35 -7.55
N PRO A 445 33.03 13.00 -8.41
CA PRO A 445 33.02 13.37 -9.83
C PRO A 445 31.89 12.74 -10.65
N SER A 446 31.17 11.76 -10.08
CA SER A 446 29.97 11.17 -10.70
C SER A 446 28.68 11.94 -10.41
N ILE A 447 28.73 12.94 -9.53
CA ILE A 447 27.62 13.81 -9.15
C ILE A 447 27.78 15.13 -9.91
N SER A 448 26.68 15.67 -10.44
CA SER A 448 26.71 16.95 -11.15
C SER A 448 27.12 18.09 -10.21
N GLU A 449 27.61 19.19 -10.77
CA GLU A 449 27.96 20.36 -9.97
C GLU A 449 26.77 20.88 -9.16
N GLU A 450 25.57 20.89 -9.74
CA GLU A 450 24.34 21.27 -9.04
C GLU A 450 24.01 20.29 -7.89
N GLU A 451 24.00 18.98 -8.15
CA GLU A 451 23.71 17.95 -7.14
C GLU A 451 24.79 17.85 -6.06
N SER A 452 25.96 18.48 -6.24
CA SER A 452 26.99 18.56 -5.21
C SER A 452 26.63 19.55 -4.08
N LYS A 453 25.76 20.53 -4.38
CA LYS A 453 25.37 21.62 -3.47
C LYS A 453 24.22 21.21 -2.55
N LEU A 454 24.25 21.67 -1.30
CA LEU A 454 23.21 21.36 -0.31
C LEU A 454 21.84 21.91 -0.72
N TYR A 455 21.80 23.16 -1.19
CA TYR A 455 20.58 23.86 -1.62
C TYR A 455 19.90 23.25 -2.87
N TYR A 456 20.57 22.32 -3.54
CA TYR A 456 19.90 21.48 -4.54
C TYR A 456 18.82 20.59 -3.89
N TYR A 457 18.99 20.17 -2.63
CA TYR A 457 18.10 19.22 -1.98
C TYR A 457 17.11 19.84 -1.01
N VAL A 458 17.54 20.86 -0.27
CA VAL A 458 16.82 21.42 0.88
C VAL A 458 15.94 22.60 0.51
N ASP A 459 15.01 22.96 1.40
CA ASP A 459 14.22 24.17 1.31
C ASP A 459 15.13 25.41 1.32
N GLY A 460 14.88 26.34 0.39
CA GLY A 460 15.73 27.52 0.20
C GLY A 460 15.62 28.55 1.32
N VAL A 461 14.50 28.56 2.06
CA VAL A 461 14.23 29.51 3.14
C VAL A 461 14.63 28.89 4.49
N ASN A 462 14.22 27.65 4.74
CA ASN A 462 14.43 26.92 5.98
C ASN A 462 15.15 25.60 5.71
N PRO A 463 16.45 25.59 5.38
CA PRO A 463 17.17 24.39 4.93
C PRO A 463 17.40 23.33 6.02
N VAL A 464 17.20 23.69 7.29
CA VAL A 464 17.51 22.86 8.46
C VAL A 464 16.34 22.87 9.43
N LYS A 465 15.96 21.69 9.92
CA LYS A 465 15.04 21.50 11.05
C LYS A 465 15.83 21.07 12.28
N LYS A 466 15.42 21.53 13.47
CA LYS A 466 16.06 21.17 14.74
C LYS A 466 15.10 20.36 15.61
N GLU A 467 15.62 19.35 16.30
CA GLU A 467 14.87 18.53 17.24
C GLU A 467 15.58 18.43 18.59
N PHE A 468 14.81 18.56 19.66
CA PHE A 468 15.31 18.52 21.02
C PHE A 468 15.06 17.15 21.64
N TYR A 469 16.12 16.46 22.03
CA TYR A 469 16.02 15.17 22.71
C TYR A 469 16.42 15.32 24.17
N LYS A 470 15.55 14.83 25.06
CA LYS A 470 15.80 14.76 26.50
C LYS A 470 16.21 13.35 26.90
N PHE A 471 17.45 13.20 27.35
CA PHE A 471 17.99 11.97 27.94
C PHE A 471 18.06 12.14 29.47
N GLY A 472 16.93 11.95 30.15
CA GLY A 472 16.87 12.03 31.62
C GLY A 472 16.88 13.45 32.18
N LEU A 473 17.39 13.62 33.40
CA LEU A 473 17.36 14.91 34.13
C LEU A 473 18.43 15.90 33.66
N ASP A 474 19.61 15.43 33.23
CA ASP A 474 20.81 16.27 33.06
C ASP A 474 21.48 16.16 31.68
N SER A 475 20.90 15.44 30.71
CA SER A 475 21.51 15.27 29.38
C SER A 475 20.50 15.56 28.28
N ASN A 476 20.62 16.73 27.68
CA ASN A 476 19.78 17.17 26.56
C ASN A 476 20.66 17.35 25.33
N ALA A 477 20.14 16.97 24.17
CA ALA A 477 20.84 17.10 22.90
C ALA A 477 19.94 17.76 21.86
N VAL A 478 20.55 18.52 20.96
CA VAL A 478 19.87 19.15 19.83
C VAL A 478 20.42 18.53 18.55
N TYR A 479 19.52 17.92 17.79
CA TYR A 479 19.83 17.36 16.48
C TYR A 479 19.42 18.34 15.40
N PHE A 480 20.27 18.48 14.37
CA PHE A 480 19.95 19.25 13.17
C PHE A 480 19.74 18.30 12.01
N TYR A 481 18.56 18.32 11.42
CA TYR A 481 18.16 17.53 10.25
C TYR A 481 18.05 18.40 9.02
N LEU A 482 18.30 17.81 7.85
CA LEU A 482 18.05 18.45 6.57
C LEU A 482 16.54 18.59 6.33
N ASN A 483 16.11 19.78 5.90
CA ASN A 483 14.72 20.02 5.52
C ASN A 483 14.57 19.98 4.01
N PHE A 484 14.13 18.85 3.46
CA PHE A 484 14.00 18.67 2.01
C PHE A 484 12.87 19.50 1.41
N LYS A 485 13.10 20.06 0.22
CA LYS A 485 12.06 20.81 -0.51
C LYS A 485 11.01 19.93 -1.19
N SER A 486 11.35 18.67 -1.50
CA SER A 486 10.39 17.73 -2.09
C SER A 486 10.73 16.26 -1.80
N LYS A 487 9.77 15.37 -2.06
CA LYS A 487 9.93 13.90 -1.95
C LYS A 487 11.01 13.38 -2.91
N GLU A 488 11.10 13.98 -4.09
CA GLU A 488 12.07 13.63 -5.13
C GLU A 488 13.48 14.04 -4.71
N THR A 489 13.65 15.23 -4.11
CA THR A 489 14.99 15.65 -3.67
C THR A 489 15.50 14.83 -2.49
N ALA A 490 14.63 14.43 -1.56
CA ALA A 490 14.99 13.49 -0.51
C ALA A 490 15.42 12.12 -1.09
N THR A 491 14.69 11.64 -2.10
CA THR A 491 15.00 10.37 -2.79
C THR A 491 16.36 10.44 -3.50
N THR A 492 16.64 11.52 -4.23
CA THR A 492 17.93 11.73 -4.90
C THR A 492 19.07 11.90 -3.89
N TYR A 493 18.82 12.62 -2.79
CA TYR A 493 19.81 12.83 -1.73
C TYR A 493 20.32 11.52 -1.16
N LEU A 494 19.42 10.61 -0.75
CA LEU A 494 19.80 9.33 -0.14
C LEU A 494 20.65 8.48 -1.09
N LYS A 495 20.28 8.45 -2.38
CA LYS A 495 21.04 7.75 -3.41
C LYS A 495 22.46 8.32 -3.53
N ASN A 496 22.60 9.65 -3.58
CA ASN A 496 23.88 10.33 -3.69
C ASN A 496 24.72 10.20 -2.40
N TYR A 497 24.05 10.14 -1.24
CA TYR A 497 24.67 9.85 0.04
C TYR A 497 25.34 8.48 0.04
N GLU A 498 24.62 7.42 -0.34
CA GLU A 498 25.21 6.06 -0.39
C GLU A 498 26.36 5.97 -1.40
N MET A 499 26.27 6.68 -2.53
CA MET A 499 27.37 6.75 -3.51
C MET A 499 28.64 7.42 -2.95
N CYS A 500 28.50 8.42 -2.09
CA CYS A 500 29.64 9.15 -1.53
C CYS A 500 30.19 8.52 -0.24
N TYR A 501 29.31 7.88 0.53
CA TYR A 501 29.60 7.38 1.87
C TYR A 501 29.14 5.92 2.00
N PRO A 502 29.63 5.01 1.12
CA PRO A 502 29.17 3.62 1.11
C PRO A 502 29.41 2.96 2.48
N GLY A 503 28.37 2.32 3.00
CA GLY A 503 28.40 1.67 4.32
C GLY A 503 28.32 2.60 5.54
N LYS A 504 28.17 3.92 5.35
CA LYS A 504 27.96 4.87 6.47
C LYS A 504 26.51 5.00 6.91
N ILE A 505 25.55 4.61 6.08
CA ILE A 505 24.11 4.51 6.44
C ILE A 505 23.90 3.51 7.60
N TYR A 506 24.89 2.66 7.88
CA TYR A 506 24.79 1.55 8.83
C TYR A 506 25.91 1.53 9.87
N ASN A 507 25.93 2.50 10.79
CA ASN A 507 26.86 2.44 11.93
C ASN A 507 26.12 2.05 13.21
N GLY A 508 26.01 0.74 13.49
CA GLY A 508 25.63 0.22 14.82
C GLY A 508 24.18 -0.23 15.02
N PHE A 509 23.38 -0.43 13.97
CA PHE A 509 21.99 -0.90 14.07
C PHE A 509 21.82 -2.31 13.50
N PRO A 510 22.04 -3.39 14.29
CA PRO A 510 22.05 -4.75 13.74
C PRO A 510 20.70 -5.14 13.13
N ILE A 511 20.70 -5.71 11.93
CA ILE A 511 19.53 -6.20 11.17
C ILE A 511 19.85 -7.64 10.77
N SER A 512 18.87 -8.54 10.90
CA SER A 512 19.07 -9.96 10.62
C SER A 512 18.96 -10.25 9.12
N ALA A 513 17.87 -9.81 8.49
CA ALA A 513 17.68 -9.91 7.04
C ALA A 513 16.57 -8.98 6.54
N ILE A 514 16.72 -8.49 5.30
CA ILE A 514 15.69 -7.78 4.54
C ILE A 514 15.76 -8.31 3.11
N THR A 515 14.85 -9.21 2.77
CA THR A 515 14.82 -9.88 1.47
C THR A 515 13.63 -9.41 0.67
N VAL A 516 13.86 -9.06 -0.60
CA VAL A 516 12.85 -8.55 -1.53
C VAL A 516 12.96 -9.34 -2.84
N ASN A 517 11.86 -9.50 -3.55
CA ASN A 517 11.88 -10.10 -4.88
C ASN A 517 12.62 -9.19 -5.86
N ASN A 518 13.79 -9.64 -6.34
CA ASN A 518 14.67 -8.88 -7.23
C ASN A 518 14.22 -8.90 -8.70
N SER A 519 13.01 -9.39 -9.01
CA SER A 519 12.47 -9.36 -10.37
C SER A 519 12.12 -7.91 -10.77
N PRO A 520 12.53 -7.44 -11.97
CA PRO A 520 12.36 -6.03 -12.37
C PRO A 520 10.93 -5.48 -12.28
N ASP A 521 9.92 -6.34 -12.50
CA ASP A 521 8.51 -5.96 -12.51
C ASP A 521 7.80 -6.16 -11.15
N ALA A 522 8.47 -6.84 -10.21
CA ALA A 522 7.89 -7.20 -8.93
C ALA A 522 7.82 -6.02 -7.95
N VAL A 523 8.63 -4.97 -8.14
CA VAL A 523 8.75 -3.87 -7.18
C VAL A 523 8.44 -2.53 -7.82
N VAL A 524 7.44 -1.83 -7.27
CA VAL A 524 7.08 -0.45 -7.62
C VAL A 524 7.09 0.35 -6.32
N SER A 525 7.89 1.40 -6.26
CA SER A 525 8.12 2.14 -5.02
C SER A 525 8.38 3.60 -5.32
N ALA A 526 7.73 4.48 -4.56
CA ALA A 526 7.88 5.92 -4.71
C ALA A 526 9.28 6.39 -4.23
N GLY A 527 9.77 5.82 -3.14
CA GLY A 527 11.09 6.08 -2.56
C GLY A 527 12.06 4.93 -2.78
N ASN A 528 13.31 5.15 -2.37
CA ASN A 528 14.34 4.12 -2.35
C ASN A 528 14.02 2.99 -1.36
N LEU A 529 14.67 1.84 -1.51
CA LEU A 529 14.52 0.68 -0.64
C LEU A 529 15.85 0.35 0.03
N LEU A 530 15.86 0.24 1.35
CA LEU A 530 17.04 -0.21 2.09
C LEU A 530 17.02 -1.73 2.28
N THR A 531 17.72 -2.45 1.41
CA THR A 531 17.76 -3.93 1.40
C THR A 531 19.02 -4.47 2.08
N TYR A 532 19.01 -5.74 2.50
CA TYR A 532 20.11 -6.36 3.24
C TYR A 532 20.54 -7.68 2.59
N GLU A 533 21.69 -7.65 1.91
CA GLU A 533 22.32 -8.85 1.30
C GLU A 533 23.64 -9.16 2.01
N ASP A 534 24.62 -8.26 1.86
CA ASP A 534 25.97 -8.31 2.47
C ASP A 534 26.23 -6.98 3.22
N GLY A 535 25.24 -6.53 3.97
CA GLY A 535 25.14 -5.17 4.50
C GLY A 535 23.98 -4.38 3.88
N LEU A 536 23.67 -3.24 4.50
CA LEU A 536 22.58 -2.38 4.07
C LEU A 536 22.94 -1.68 2.76
N LYS A 537 22.08 -1.77 1.75
CA LYS A 537 22.25 -1.13 0.44
C LYS A 537 21.02 -0.32 0.07
N VAL A 538 21.23 0.80 -0.61
CA VAL A 538 20.15 1.61 -1.18
C VAL A 538 19.85 1.14 -2.60
N THR A 539 18.66 0.57 -2.80
CA THR A 539 18.14 0.21 -4.12
C THR A 539 17.17 1.30 -4.58
N PRO A 540 17.38 1.92 -5.75
CA PRO A 540 16.46 2.93 -6.27
C PRO A 540 15.05 2.37 -6.44
N GLY A 541 14.05 3.15 -6.02
CA GLY A 541 12.65 2.86 -6.32
C GLY A 541 12.36 3.03 -7.82
N ASN A 542 11.43 2.24 -8.34
CA ASN A 542 10.88 2.43 -9.67
C ASN A 542 9.54 3.15 -9.50
N ASN A 543 9.55 4.48 -9.69
CA ASN A 543 8.35 5.32 -9.59
C ASN A 543 7.30 4.85 -10.61
N GLY A 544 6.22 4.22 -10.13
CA GLY A 544 5.05 3.88 -10.93
C GLY A 544 3.87 4.80 -10.63
N LEU A 545 2.84 4.78 -11.48
CA LEU A 545 1.58 5.47 -11.18
C LEU A 545 0.89 4.84 -9.96
N PHE A 546 0.40 5.70 -9.07
CA PHE A 546 -0.32 5.35 -7.84
C PHE A 546 -1.83 5.59 -7.97
N THR A 547 -2.66 4.53 -7.94
CA THR A 547 -4.12 4.65 -8.10
C THR A 547 -4.87 4.63 -6.76
N ASN A 548 -5.82 5.54 -6.57
CA ASN A 548 -6.60 5.68 -5.32
C ASN A 548 -7.74 4.64 -5.14
N ASN A 549 -7.86 3.63 -6.00
CA ASN A 549 -8.99 2.69 -5.97
C ASN A 549 -9.04 1.88 -4.65
N TYR A 550 -7.89 1.50 -4.11
CA TYR A 550 -7.80 0.73 -2.86
C TYR A 550 -8.28 1.52 -1.64
N GLU A 551 -8.10 2.85 -1.63
CA GLU A 551 -8.59 3.69 -0.54
C GLU A 551 -10.13 3.68 -0.47
N ILE A 552 -10.78 3.76 -1.63
CA ILE A 552 -12.25 3.69 -1.73
C ILE A 552 -12.75 2.33 -1.25
N GLN A 553 -12.13 1.24 -1.74
CA GLN A 553 -12.50 -0.12 -1.34
C GLN A 553 -12.33 -0.35 0.16
N TYR A 554 -11.20 0.09 0.73
CA TYR A 554 -10.94 0.02 2.17
C TYR A 554 -11.99 0.78 2.98
N ASN A 555 -12.29 2.03 2.57
CA ASN A 555 -13.29 2.85 3.26
C ASN A 555 -14.66 2.16 3.24
N ASN A 556 -15.07 1.59 2.11
CA ASN A 556 -16.32 0.85 2.01
C ASN A 556 -16.32 -0.41 2.89
N LEU A 557 -15.31 -1.28 2.77
CA LEU A 557 -15.13 -2.49 3.59
C LEU A 557 -15.18 -2.19 5.09
N SER A 558 -14.52 -1.11 5.53
CA SER A 558 -14.47 -0.68 6.94
C SER A 558 -15.82 -0.23 7.52
N LYS A 559 -16.85 -0.12 6.68
CA LYS A 559 -18.19 0.36 7.03
C LYS A 559 -19.28 -0.66 6.73
N THR A 560 -19.14 -1.43 5.66
CA THR A 560 -20.21 -2.29 5.14
C THR A 560 -19.82 -3.75 5.00
N LEU A 561 -18.53 -4.09 5.10
CA LEU A 561 -17.95 -5.37 4.67
C LEU A 561 -18.02 -5.61 3.15
N GLU A 562 -18.31 -4.58 2.36
CA GLU A 562 -18.45 -4.71 0.91
C GLU A 562 -17.62 -3.67 0.17
N LYS A 563 -16.76 -4.11 -0.77
CA LYS A 563 -15.82 -3.23 -1.50
C LYS A 563 -16.49 -2.11 -2.28
N ASN A 564 -17.71 -2.34 -2.76
CA ASN A 564 -18.39 -1.47 -3.72
C ASN A 564 -19.62 -0.77 -3.15
N ILE A 565 -19.89 -0.92 -1.84
CA ILE A 565 -21.03 -0.28 -1.18
C ILE A 565 -20.50 0.69 -0.14
N SER A 566 -20.70 1.98 -0.40
CA SER A 566 -20.41 3.03 0.57
C SER A 566 -21.38 2.95 1.75
N GLY A 567 -20.86 3.13 2.96
CA GLY A 567 -21.66 3.21 4.17
C GLY A 567 -21.11 4.24 5.14
N GLU A 568 -21.94 4.63 6.09
CA GLU A 568 -21.58 5.49 7.20
C GLU A 568 -21.63 4.72 8.53
N GLY A 569 -21.02 5.27 9.57
CA GLY A 569 -21.06 4.69 10.91
C GLY A 569 -20.05 3.54 11.10
N THR A 570 -20.49 2.48 11.76
CA THR A 570 -19.68 1.29 12.05
C THR A 570 -20.28 0.06 11.36
N VAL A 571 -19.48 -0.99 11.14
CA VAL A 571 -19.99 -2.25 10.57
C VAL A 571 -21.15 -2.81 11.41
N PHE A 572 -21.06 -2.73 12.74
CA PHE A 572 -22.18 -3.18 13.58
C PHE A 572 -23.46 -2.39 13.29
N ASP A 573 -23.37 -1.06 13.16
CA ASP A 573 -24.52 -0.22 12.85
C ASP A 573 -25.03 -0.42 11.42
N HIS A 574 -24.17 -0.83 10.49
CA HIS A 574 -24.56 -1.15 9.12
C HIS A 574 -25.33 -2.47 9.04
N LEU A 575 -24.90 -3.47 9.82
CA LEU A 575 -25.45 -4.82 9.75
C LEU A 575 -26.63 -5.03 10.71
N ILE A 576 -26.59 -4.44 11.90
CA ILE A 576 -27.45 -4.82 13.04
C ILE A 576 -28.33 -3.66 13.52
N HIS A 577 -29.60 -3.96 13.78
CA HIS A 577 -30.54 -3.11 14.52
C HIS A 577 -30.27 -3.20 16.02
N GLY A 578 -29.25 -2.49 16.49
CA GLY A 578 -28.88 -2.46 17.91
C GLY A 578 -29.94 -1.82 18.82
N ASP A 579 -30.81 -0.98 18.27
CA ASP A 579 -32.00 -0.42 18.91
C ASP A 579 -33.05 -1.51 19.23
N ARG A 580 -33.36 -2.39 18.27
CA ARG A 580 -34.28 -3.52 18.51
C ARG A 580 -33.77 -4.44 19.62
N ILE A 581 -32.45 -4.69 19.66
CA ILE A 581 -31.84 -5.50 20.74
C ILE A 581 -32.02 -4.84 22.12
N LYS A 582 -31.90 -3.51 22.21
CA LYS A 582 -32.11 -2.75 23.46
C LYS A 582 -33.57 -2.78 23.90
N GLU A 583 -34.51 -2.57 22.98
CA GLU A 583 -35.95 -2.60 23.25
C GLU A 583 -36.40 -3.96 23.79
N ASP A 584 -35.91 -5.06 23.20
CA ASP A 584 -36.21 -6.41 23.67
C ASP A 584 -35.47 -6.80 24.98
N GLY A 585 -34.39 -6.07 25.30
CA GLY A 585 -33.43 -6.36 26.36
C GLY A 585 -33.75 -5.78 27.75
N GLU A 586 -34.91 -5.13 27.95
CA GLU A 586 -35.29 -4.51 29.24
C GLU A 586 -35.50 -5.51 30.40
N SER A 587 -35.46 -6.81 30.13
CA SER A 587 -35.48 -7.87 31.15
C SER A 587 -34.06 -8.36 31.42
N ARG A 588 -33.54 -8.17 32.65
CA ARG A 588 -32.22 -8.70 33.09
C ARG A 588 -32.05 -10.17 32.71
N GLY A 589 -31.22 -10.44 31.70
CA GLY A 589 -30.90 -11.77 31.19
C GLY A 589 -31.38 -11.94 29.75
N GLY A 590 -30.49 -11.64 28.80
CA GLY A 590 -30.76 -11.62 27.35
C GLY A 590 -31.56 -12.83 26.85
N GLN A 591 -32.39 -12.60 25.83
CA GLN A 591 -33.12 -13.68 25.20
C GLN A 591 -32.13 -14.56 24.41
N ALA A 592 -31.77 -15.71 24.99
CA ALA A 592 -31.36 -16.85 24.18
C ALA A 592 -32.60 -17.35 23.44
N LEU A 593 -32.76 -16.94 22.18
CA LEU A 593 -33.76 -17.55 21.30
C LEU A 593 -33.23 -18.94 20.92
N LEU A 594 -33.52 -19.92 21.76
CA LEU A 594 -33.39 -21.33 21.38
C LEU A 594 -34.39 -21.58 20.26
N THR A 595 -33.91 -21.52 19.02
CA THR A 595 -34.69 -21.94 17.85
C THR A 595 -34.99 -23.43 18.00
N ASN A 596 -36.20 -23.86 17.65
CA ASN A 596 -36.66 -25.25 17.78
C ASN A 596 -35.85 -26.26 16.92
N SER A 597 -34.77 -25.84 16.28
CA SER A 597 -33.93 -26.59 15.33
C SER A 597 -32.55 -27.02 15.88
N GLY A 598 -32.26 -26.81 17.17
CA GLY A 598 -31.03 -27.33 17.81
C GLY A 598 -29.81 -26.41 17.69
N TYR A 599 -29.95 -25.25 17.06
CA TYR A 599 -28.90 -24.23 16.94
C TYR A 599 -28.91 -23.23 18.11
N TYR A 600 -27.74 -22.70 18.45
CA TYR A 600 -27.55 -21.71 19.51
C TYR A 600 -27.63 -20.29 18.94
N VAL A 601 -28.72 -19.57 19.23
CA VAL A 601 -28.85 -18.14 18.92
C VAL A 601 -28.93 -17.34 20.21
N ASN A 602 -27.94 -16.48 20.45
CA ASN A 602 -27.86 -15.63 21.64
C ASN A 602 -27.76 -14.17 21.22
N ILE A 603 -28.80 -13.38 21.52
CA ILE A 603 -28.90 -11.97 21.15
C ILE A 603 -29.11 -11.17 22.43
N ILE A 604 -28.17 -10.29 22.77
CA ILE A 604 -28.13 -9.62 24.07
C ILE A 604 -27.72 -8.15 23.97
N ASP A 605 -28.44 -7.30 24.70
CA ASP A 605 -27.94 -5.98 25.05
C ASP A 605 -27.11 -6.08 26.32
N ASN A 606 -25.79 -6.15 26.20
CA ASN A 606 -24.88 -6.16 27.34
C ASN A 606 -24.18 -4.81 27.56
N LYS A 607 -24.13 -3.96 26.51
CA LYS A 607 -23.55 -2.61 26.59
C LYS A 607 -24.30 -1.70 27.57
N SER A 608 -25.64 -1.74 27.59
CA SER A 608 -26.43 -0.92 28.53
C SER A 608 -26.19 -1.30 30.01
N TYR A 609 -25.69 -2.51 30.27
CA TYR A 609 -25.37 -2.99 31.61
C TYR A 609 -23.88 -2.86 31.96
N GLY A 610 -23.02 -2.55 30.98
CA GLY A 610 -21.57 -2.38 31.20
C GLY A 610 -20.84 -3.68 31.57
N VAL A 611 -21.36 -4.85 31.16
CA VAL A 611 -20.75 -6.15 31.47
C VAL A 611 -20.48 -6.92 30.17
N PRO A 612 -19.27 -7.49 29.96
CA PRO A 612 -19.01 -8.36 28.82
C PRO A 612 -19.89 -9.60 28.82
N LEU A 613 -20.29 -10.07 27.63
CA LEU A 613 -20.90 -11.39 27.48
C LEU A 613 -19.81 -12.46 27.62
N PHE A 614 -19.89 -13.28 28.67
CA PHE A 614 -18.99 -14.40 28.86
C PHE A 614 -19.56 -15.68 28.22
N PHE A 615 -18.95 -16.15 27.14
CA PHE A 615 -19.31 -17.37 26.44
C PHE A 615 -18.34 -18.50 26.77
N ASN A 616 -18.83 -19.53 27.46
CA ASN A 616 -18.07 -20.71 27.88
C ASN A 616 -18.90 -22.00 27.72
N GLU A 617 -19.75 -22.03 26.70
CA GLU A 617 -20.55 -23.20 26.35
C GLU A 617 -19.82 -24.03 25.29
N TYR A 618 -19.65 -25.33 25.54
CA TYR A 618 -18.96 -26.24 24.62
C TYR A 618 -19.91 -26.79 23.55
N ASN A 619 -19.38 -27.09 22.36
CA ASN A 619 -20.08 -27.73 21.24
C ASN A 619 -21.33 -26.97 20.79
N LYS A 620 -21.28 -25.63 20.77
CA LYS A 620 -22.39 -24.81 20.27
C LYS A 620 -22.11 -24.36 18.84
N GLU A 621 -23.18 -24.38 18.05
CA GLU A 621 -23.16 -23.83 16.70
C GLU A 621 -24.36 -22.91 16.47
N GLY A 622 -24.13 -21.74 15.86
CA GLY A 622 -25.19 -20.79 15.51
C GLY A 622 -24.73 -19.33 15.42
N ILE A 623 -25.50 -18.41 16.02
CA ILE A 623 -25.29 -16.96 15.93
C ILE A 623 -25.22 -16.34 17.33
N ILE A 624 -24.18 -15.56 17.60
CA ILE A 624 -24.09 -14.73 18.82
C ILE A 624 -24.04 -13.26 18.41
N ILE A 625 -24.93 -12.43 18.96
CA ILE A 625 -24.96 -10.98 18.74
C ILE A 625 -25.00 -10.29 20.10
N ALA A 626 -24.02 -9.44 20.38
CA ALA A 626 -23.98 -8.62 21.58
C ALA A 626 -23.78 -7.14 21.23
N THR A 627 -24.47 -6.23 21.93
CA THR A 627 -24.32 -4.77 21.71
C THR A 627 -22.98 -4.22 22.22
N GLY A 628 -22.32 -4.94 23.13
CA GLY A 628 -21.03 -4.61 23.74
C GLY A 628 -20.07 -5.79 23.66
N ASP A 629 -19.11 -5.85 24.59
CA ASP A 629 -17.97 -6.77 24.53
C ASP A 629 -18.36 -8.24 24.70
N ILE A 630 -17.59 -9.14 24.09
CA ILE A 630 -17.74 -10.60 24.22
C ILE A 630 -16.40 -11.23 24.60
N GLU A 631 -16.41 -12.10 25.60
CA GLU A 631 -15.31 -12.97 25.98
C GLU A 631 -15.65 -14.42 25.59
N VAL A 632 -14.82 -15.03 24.75
CA VAL A 632 -15.07 -16.37 24.18
C VAL A 632 -14.04 -17.35 24.72
N CYS A 633 -14.49 -18.30 25.53
CA CYS A 633 -13.64 -19.25 26.26
C CYS A 633 -13.73 -20.70 25.75
N SER A 634 -14.58 -20.96 24.75
CA SER A 634 -14.82 -22.29 24.19
C SER A 634 -14.99 -22.24 22.68
N ASP A 635 -14.78 -23.38 22.03
CA ASP A 635 -14.94 -23.51 20.57
C ASP A 635 -16.38 -23.18 20.13
N PHE A 636 -16.49 -22.53 18.98
CA PHE A 636 -17.78 -22.14 18.41
C PHE A 636 -17.81 -22.33 16.89
N LYS A 637 -18.96 -22.74 16.36
CA LYS A 637 -19.19 -22.89 14.92
C LYS A 637 -20.34 -21.99 14.46
N GLY A 638 -20.08 -21.06 13.55
CA GLY A 638 -21.04 -20.07 13.09
C GLY A 638 -20.46 -18.66 13.19
N LEU A 639 -21.28 -17.71 13.62
CA LEU A 639 -20.98 -16.28 13.54
C LEU A 639 -21.11 -15.59 14.90
N ILE A 640 -20.09 -14.82 15.28
CA ILE A 640 -20.09 -13.96 16.47
C ILE A 640 -19.97 -12.50 16.04
N ILE A 641 -20.95 -11.69 16.42
CA ILE A 641 -21.00 -10.23 16.17
C ILE A 641 -21.03 -9.50 17.51
N SER A 642 -20.09 -8.59 17.72
CA SER A 642 -20.02 -7.71 18.89
C SER A 642 -20.05 -6.25 18.46
N GLY A 643 -20.89 -5.44 19.11
CA GLY A 643 -20.87 -3.98 19.00
C GLY A 643 -19.70 -3.33 19.75
N GLY A 644 -18.91 -4.12 20.49
CA GLY A 644 -17.67 -3.75 21.16
C GLY A 644 -16.51 -4.62 20.68
N LYS A 645 -15.66 -5.08 21.61
CA LYS A 645 -14.53 -5.98 21.31
C LYS A 645 -14.88 -7.45 21.52
N ILE A 646 -14.23 -8.34 20.76
CA ILE A 646 -14.23 -9.78 20.99
C ILE A 646 -12.86 -10.18 21.53
N THR A 647 -12.83 -10.84 22.69
CA THR A 647 -11.60 -11.38 23.29
C THR A 647 -11.66 -12.89 23.36
N LEU A 648 -10.68 -13.57 22.75
CA LEU A 648 -10.58 -15.03 22.78
C LEU A 648 -9.70 -15.49 23.95
N TYR A 649 -10.15 -16.53 24.65
CA TYR A 649 -9.46 -17.14 25.79
C TYR A 649 -9.41 -18.66 25.66
N ASN A 650 -8.57 -19.30 26.48
CA ASN A 650 -8.46 -20.76 26.61
C ASN A 650 -8.26 -21.51 25.28
N GLY A 651 -7.62 -20.87 24.30
CA GLY A 651 -7.39 -21.47 22.98
C GLY A 651 -8.65 -21.72 22.16
N ALA A 652 -9.75 -20.99 22.42
CA ALA A 652 -11.01 -21.12 21.68
C ALA A 652 -10.79 -21.09 20.15
N GLY A 653 -11.31 -22.11 19.48
CA GLY A 653 -11.33 -22.25 18.03
C GLY A 653 -12.69 -21.85 17.43
N ILE A 654 -12.68 -20.97 16.44
CA ILE A 654 -13.90 -20.44 15.83
C ILE A 654 -13.97 -20.86 14.37
N ASN A 655 -15.10 -21.43 13.94
CA ASN A 655 -15.30 -21.91 12.58
C ASN A 655 -16.54 -21.25 11.98
N ALA A 656 -16.40 -20.42 10.96
CA ALA A 656 -17.53 -19.92 10.18
C ALA A 656 -18.26 -21.09 9.51
N ASP A 657 -19.59 -20.96 9.41
CA ASP A 657 -20.44 -21.92 8.70
C ASP A 657 -21.54 -21.14 7.95
N PRO A 658 -21.28 -20.71 6.70
CA PRO A 658 -22.21 -19.88 5.93
C PRO A 658 -23.57 -20.55 5.68
N ASP A 659 -23.57 -21.89 5.53
CA ASP A 659 -24.78 -22.67 5.28
C ASP A 659 -25.65 -22.75 6.54
N LEU A 660 -25.03 -22.92 7.71
CA LEU A 660 -25.69 -22.82 9.01
C LEU A 660 -26.32 -21.44 9.21
N ILE A 661 -25.57 -20.36 8.96
CA ILE A 661 -26.07 -18.99 9.13
C ILE A 661 -27.27 -18.75 8.20
N SER A 662 -27.16 -19.15 6.94
CA SER A 662 -28.24 -19.05 5.96
C SER A 662 -29.47 -19.83 6.39
N SER A 663 -29.29 -21.04 6.93
CA SER A 663 -30.38 -21.88 7.44
C SER A 663 -31.09 -21.22 8.62
N ILE A 664 -30.35 -20.76 9.63
CA ILE A 664 -30.90 -20.07 10.82
C ILE A 664 -31.74 -18.86 10.40
N LEU A 665 -31.20 -18.01 9.52
CA LEU A 665 -31.89 -16.79 9.10
C LEU A 665 -33.07 -17.07 8.16
N SER A 666 -33.02 -18.13 7.35
CA SER A 666 -34.15 -18.53 6.50
C SER A 666 -35.33 -19.06 7.30
N GLU A 667 -35.08 -19.79 8.38
CA GLU A 667 -36.10 -20.45 9.20
C GLU A 667 -36.68 -19.56 10.30
N ASN A 668 -35.93 -18.55 10.78
CA ASN A 668 -36.27 -17.83 12.01
C ASN A 668 -36.51 -16.34 11.79
N VAL A 669 -37.79 -15.97 11.57
CA VAL A 669 -38.22 -14.58 11.40
C VAL A 669 -37.84 -13.69 12.59
N ASN A 670 -37.87 -14.24 13.80
CA ASN A 670 -37.52 -13.54 15.03
C ASN A 670 -36.04 -13.16 15.11
N VAL A 671 -35.16 -13.86 14.38
CA VAL A 671 -33.73 -13.54 14.29
C VAL A 671 -33.49 -12.51 13.19
N ARG A 672 -34.17 -12.66 12.04
CA ARG A 672 -34.05 -11.73 10.89
C ARG A 672 -34.27 -10.27 11.26
N ARG A 673 -35.19 -9.99 12.20
CA ARG A 673 -35.49 -8.60 12.60
C ARG A 673 -34.28 -7.86 13.16
N TYR A 674 -33.21 -8.53 13.60
CA TYR A 674 -32.02 -7.86 14.11
C TYR A 674 -31.03 -7.47 13.00
N PHE A 675 -31.21 -7.97 11.78
CA PHE A 675 -30.32 -7.69 10.65
C PHE A 675 -30.97 -6.68 9.70
N LYS A 676 -30.25 -5.61 9.36
CA LYS A 676 -30.78 -4.50 8.56
C LYS A 676 -31.10 -4.87 7.12
N GLU A 677 -30.37 -5.82 6.56
CA GLU A 677 -30.60 -6.32 5.19
C GLU A 677 -32.02 -6.86 4.98
N PHE A 678 -32.73 -7.27 6.04
CA PHE A 678 -34.09 -7.78 5.94
C PHE A 678 -35.17 -6.70 6.08
N ASP A 679 -34.82 -5.43 6.29
CA ASP A 679 -35.83 -4.35 6.35
C ASP A 679 -36.51 -4.11 5.00
N SER A 680 -35.76 -4.23 3.91
CA SER A 680 -36.26 -4.14 2.54
C SER A 680 -36.84 -5.47 2.02
N TYR A 681 -36.68 -6.56 2.77
CA TYR A 681 -37.14 -7.88 2.38
C TYR A 681 -38.67 -7.97 2.47
N LYS A 682 -39.33 -7.90 1.32
CA LYS A 682 -40.76 -8.23 1.16
C LYS A 682 -40.90 -9.67 0.71
N GLU A 683 -41.64 -10.46 1.48
CA GLU A 683 -41.94 -11.85 1.15
C GLU A 683 -42.54 -11.95 -0.27
N GLY A 684 -41.82 -12.59 -1.20
CA GLY A 684 -42.29 -12.82 -2.57
C GLY A 684 -41.78 -11.85 -3.66
N GLU A 685 -40.93 -10.87 -3.35
CA GLU A 685 -40.20 -10.11 -4.37
C GLU A 685 -38.89 -10.80 -4.77
N ALA A 686 -38.58 -10.78 -6.06
CA ALA A 686 -37.41 -11.43 -6.60
C ALA A 686 -36.20 -10.49 -6.50
N ASP A 687 -35.19 -10.91 -5.75
CA ASP A 687 -33.90 -10.24 -5.70
C ASP A 687 -32.91 -10.90 -6.67
N ALA A 688 -31.98 -10.13 -7.20
CA ALA A 688 -30.98 -10.62 -8.12
C ALA A 688 -29.60 -10.68 -7.44
N SER A 689 -28.99 -11.86 -7.49
CA SER A 689 -27.65 -12.10 -6.96
C SER A 689 -26.60 -11.72 -8.01
N PHE A 690 -25.66 -10.86 -7.64
CA PHE A 690 -24.39 -10.78 -8.36
C PHE A 690 -23.55 -11.99 -7.95
N GLN A 691 -23.06 -12.78 -8.92
CA GLN A 691 -21.82 -13.50 -8.67
C GLN A 691 -20.75 -12.43 -8.45
N GLU A 692 -19.84 -12.64 -7.48
CA GLU A 692 -18.66 -11.81 -7.27
C GLU A 692 -17.92 -11.63 -8.61
N LEU A 693 -18.23 -10.54 -9.29
CA LEU A 693 -17.68 -10.18 -10.59
C LEU A 693 -16.72 -9.04 -10.32
N ASN A 694 -15.42 -9.32 -10.41
CA ASN A 694 -14.43 -8.27 -10.45
C ASN A 694 -14.54 -7.56 -11.79
N ILE A 695 -14.98 -6.30 -11.78
CA ILE A 695 -15.25 -5.51 -12.99
C ILE A 695 -13.96 -5.36 -13.83
N THR A 696 -12.79 -5.40 -13.19
CA THR A 696 -11.50 -5.35 -13.87
C THR A 696 -11.25 -6.58 -14.75
N ASP A 697 -11.80 -7.75 -14.41
CA ASP A 697 -11.68 -8.99 -15.20
C ASP A 697 -12.52 -8.96 -16.48
N LEU A 698 -13.50 -8.06 -16.54
CA LEU A 698 -14.34 -7.84 -17.71
C LEU A 698 -13.58 -7.09 -18.82
N ILE A 699 -12.45 -6.46 -18.52
CA ILE A 699 -11.72 -5.59 -19.47
C ILE A 699 -10.31 -6.14 -19.73
N GLN A 700 -10.07 -6.52 -20.99
CA GLN A 700 -8.84 -7.17 -21.43
C GLN A 700 -8.20 -6.41 -22.59
N TYR A 701 -6.87 -6.35 -22.60
CA TYR A 701 -6.12 -5.86 -23.77
C TYR A 701 -5.96 -6.99 -24.80
N GLU A 702 -6.19 -6.68 -26.07
CA GLU A 702 -5.95 -7.58 -27.19
C GLU A 702 -4.99 -6.94 -28.20
N ASN A 703 -4.24 -7.77 -28.94
CA ASN A 703 -3.36 -7.33 -30.04
C ASN A 703 -2.32 -6.26 -29.66
N TRP A 704 -1.86 -6.27 -28.43
CA TRP A 704 -0.89 -5.31 -27.92
C TRP A 704 0.43 -5.36 -28.70
N LYS A 705 0.82 -4.22 -29.26
CA LYS A 705 2.11 -4.00 -29.92
C LYS A 705 2.79 -2.74 -29.39
N LYS A 706 4.09 -2.86 -29.13
CA LYS A 706 5.02 -1.77 -28.77
C LYS A 706 5.88 -1.44 -29.99
N LYS A 707 6.02 -0.15 -30.31
CA LYS A 707 6.88 0.33 -31.41
C LYS A 707 7.68 1.55 -31.02
#